data_AF-A0A3G1KLY9-F1
#
_entry.id   AF-A0A3G1KLY9-F1
#
_cell.length_a   1.000
_cell.length_b   1.000
_cell.length_c   1.000
_cell.angle_alpha   90.00
_cell.angle_beta   90.00
_cell.angle_gamma   90.00
#
_symmetry.space_group_name_H-M   'P 1'
#
loop_
_entity.id
_entity.type
_entity.pdbx_description
1 polymer ?
#
loop_
_entity_poly.entity_id
_entity_poly.type
_entity_poly.pdbx_seq_one_letter_code
_entity_poly.pdbx_strand_id
1 'polypeptide(L)'
;MHNKVIKKNRLIMGLLFGIFFLCTFLAFLLFEANVASAVSPEWTGGIAANFAGGTGTENDPYLISTGEQLAYFSQRVNAGITYAGSFIQLTQDILLNSMNADGTFVSASPRQFTKIGSNLRKFQGQFNGAGYEIIGLYIDKPNESYQGLFGYADTGSMIRNVSISGRISGKSQTGCVAGYTNGGISNCTTNCAVISSGGGKNYTGGVTGEAGAGSKIIDCTVSRAVSGYTYVGGVAGKTEGEITRCSVNGTVTGSYDYVGGIAGYAGTGSKIIDCTVSEDISGNNMYVGGVAGKTEGEISGCSVSATITAPNNSYIGGIAGYAAGIGSKITDCTVSVIVNEANGGGYVGGVAGRTDGEIRGCTASVTVTGPNSYIGGIAGYAYGAGSKISECTVSGTVTAASGFGYVGGVVGKTDGVITECTSDCTVTGLGQHNVGGVAGYAGTESVISNCSSAGDVSGIAEIGGVVGYTDGVVTICINTGTVNGSNGHTGGVVGAAGGNSTVSNSFNSGAIDGGNGQGGVGGIVGYANPDFTIYHNLSVGTVEGNQLVGGVVGNGNAIHNDNAWNNYYLDYEGAPDGTNSGDVLNNDGALPIGDMTWEEVYDRLDDDEGEGVWSQDMDDNGIPKPEVTVAEGEIVSSKIKEGKYYTAAFPEATSITITSDSVFTGAFNVHYNEACNLATQTIGLMNGETVVTLPAGTSIIMLVDGAYYYKNMETALGTRLPLNEFYHMGSGTLKYAPAESIPAGATKEYLFIFDFSKTAGGIAAGTYHIKLLPAHGTFSGTMPTVAVAGKNAYTLTASSGTDRFTVSLGRVLAPGYDFKTDGKISAFEFCLVNDEAVVPLPVGTKINGNLIFAALPYVFITAAFEDNINISLDMSDCAVPLPPGNYTVQVKAYACSNVMYPRNGYVLHSGTADVALTAPIQYAIKASAETRVFDQTSSPIPVEFNIQTLGAERVKVTLQRKYGMVYANIQDQVNQPVTITDGIAILNIPAGYGKGTYRFVLNLCDDNGTEKAQAAQSMIIK
;
A
#
# COMPACT_ATOMS: atom_id res chain seq x y z
N MET A 1 13.92 -2.49 32.71
CA MET A 1 13.10 -3.43 33.53
C MET A 1 12.01 -4.17 32.73
N HIS A 2 11.82 -3.89 31.44
CA HIS A 2 10.85 -4.57 30.57
C HIS A 2 11.24 -6.00 30.15
N ASN A 3 12.54 -6.31 30.04
CA ASN A 3 13.02 -7.65 29.63
C ASN A 3 12.91 -8.77 30.69
N LYS A 4 12.55 -8.46 31.94
CA LYS A 4 12.30 -9.47 32.99
C LYS A 4 10.84 -9.94 33.04
N VAL A 5 9.90 -9.15 32.52
CA VAL A 5 8.46 -9.48 32.56
C VAL A 5 8.09 -10.44 31.42
N ILE A 6 8.71 -10.27 30.23
CA ILE A 6 8.45 -11.12 29.06
C ILE A 6 9.01 -12.54 29.24
N LYS A 7 10.19 -12.70 29.86
CA LYS A 7 10.74 -14.03 30.20
C LYS A 7 9.94 -14.74 31.30
N LYS A 8 9.35 -14.00 32.24
CA LYS A 8 8.54 -14.57 33.33
C LYS A 8 7.18 -15.07 32.82
N ASN A 9 6.56 -14.36 31.86
CA ASN A 9 5.31 -14.80 31.24
C ASN A 9 5.50 -16.01 30.32
N ARG A 10 6.61 -16.10 29.56
CA ARG A 10 6.93 -17.32 28.79
C ARG A 10 7.21 -18.55 29.66
N LEU A 11 7.82 -18.37 30.83
CA LEU A 11 8.07 -19.47 31.78
C LEU A 11 6.78 -19.93 32.48
N ILE A 12 5.87 -19.01 32.80
CA ILE A 12 4.56 -19.30 33.42
C ILE A 12 3.62 -19.99 32.42
N MET A 13 3.63 -19.57 31.15
CA MET A 13 2.83 -20.17 30.08
C MET A 13 3.35 -21.57 29.70
N GLY A 14 4.68 -21.77 29.71
CA GLY A 14 5.29 -23.10 29.59
C GLY A 14 5.01 -24.02 30.78
N LEU A 15 4.97 -23.48 32.02
CA LEU A 15 4.57 -24.25 33.21
C LEU A 15 3.08 -24.62 33.19
N LEU A 16 2.21 -23.72 32.72
CA LEU A 16 0.77 -23.98 32.59
C LEU A 16 0.47 -25.03 31.51
N PHE A 17 1.18 -25.00 30.37
CA PHE A 17 1.11 -26.06 29.35
C PHE A 17 1.63 -27.39 29.88
N GLY A 18 2.75 -27.39 30.62
CA GLY A 18 3.31 -28.58 31.25
C GLY A 18 2.42 -29.17 32.34
N ILE A 19 1.78 -28.33 33.17
CA ILE A 19 0.82 -28.76 34.20
C ILE A 19 -0.48 -29.26 33.58
N PHE A 20 -0.95 -28.66 32.48
CA PHE A 20 -2.11 -29.16 31.73
C PHE A 20 -1.84 -30.55 31.15
N PHE A 21 -0.66 -30.75 30.54
CA PHE A 21 -0.24 -32.06 30.03
C PHE A 21 -0.02 -33.08 31.16
N LEU A 22 0.52 -32.67 32.30
CA LEU A 22 0.74 -33.56 33.44
C LEU A 22 -0.59 -33.93 34.12
N CYS A 23 -1.57 -33.01 34.18
CA CYS A 23 -2.90 -33.27 34.72
C CYS A 23 -3.76 -34.11 33.77
N THR A 24 -3.63 -33.96 32.44
CA THR A 24 -4.28 -34.87 31.48
C THR A 24 -3.60 -36.24 31.47
N PHE A 25 -2.27 -36.32 31.64
CA PHE A 25 -1.54 -37.59 31.74
C PHE A 25 -1.78 -38.31 33.09
N LEU A 26 -1.94 -37.59 34.21
CA LEU A 26 -2.38 -38.18 35.48
C LEU A 26 -3.87 -38.55 35.48
N ALA A 27 -4.72 -37.83 34.74
CA ALA A 27 -6.11 -38.26 34.49
C ALA A 27 -6.16 -39.52 33.59
N PHE A 28 -5.19 -39.67 32.67
CA PHE A 28 -5.00 -40.88 31.85
C PHE A 28 -4.51 -42.07 32.70
N LEU A 29 -3.60 -41.84 33.66
CA LEU A 29 -3.09 -42.88 34.57
C LEU A 29 -4.07 -43.28 35.69
N LEU A 30 -5.09 -42.47 36.00
CA LEU A 30 -6.16 -42.80 36.95
C LEU A 30 -7.36 -43.52 36.29
N PHE A 31 -7.33 -43.73 34.98
CA PHE A 31 -8.37 -44.45 34.21
C PHE A 31 -7.95 -45.85 33.75
N GLU A 32 -6.80 -46.38 34.18
CA GLU A 32 -6.49 -47.81 34.07
C GLU A 32 -7.08 -48.61 35.24
N ALA A 33 -8.41 -48.52 35.40
CA ALA A 33 -9.18 -49.57 36.03
C ALA A 33 -9.86 -50.36 34.90
N ASN A 34 -9.20 -51.44 34.47
CA ASN A 34 -9.66 -52.46 33.54
C ASN A 34 -11.18 -52.52 33.32
N VAL A 35 -11.65 -51.94 32.21
CA VAL A 35 -12.80 -52.45 31.47
C VAL A 35 -12.33 -52.54 30.03
N ALA A 36 -12.00 -53.76 29.57
CA ALA A 36 -11.82 -53.99 28.14
C ALA A 36 -13.09 -53.48 27.44
N SER A 37 -12.95 -52.57 26.46
CA SER A 37 -14.09 -52.19 25.60
C SER A 37 -14.68 -53.49 25.04
N ALA A 38 -15.92 -53.80 25.43
CA ALA A 38 -16.59 -55.01 25.00
C ALA A 38 -16.99 -54.85 23.54
N VAL A 39 -16.19 -55.35 22.60
CA VAL A 39 -16.59 -55.38 21.18
C VAL A 39 -17.76 -56.35 21.02
N SER A 40 -18.81 -55.93 20.31
CA SER A 40 -19.95 -56.82 20.01
C SER A 40 -19.49 -58.06 19.21
N PRO A 41 -20.24 -59.18 19.26
CA PRO A 41 -20.07 -60.24 18.27
C PRO A 41 -20.15 -59.69 16.83
N GLU A 42 -19.43 -60.31 15.90
CA GLU A 42 -19.48 -59.90 14.50
C GLU A 42 -20.89 -60.05 13.94
N TRP A 43 -21.39 -58.99 13.30
CA TRP A 43 -22.72 -58.94 12.72
C TRP A 43 -22.94 -60.08 11.72
N THR A 44 -24.06 -60.78 11.87
CA THR A 44 -24.39 -61.93 11.02
C THR A 44 -24.98 -61.54 9.66
N GLY A 45 -25.35 -60.26 9.47
CA GLY A 45 -26.24 -59.81 8.40
C GLY A 45 -27.71 -59.76 8.80
N GLY A 46 -28.05 -60.23 10.01
CA GLY A 46 -29.41 -60.25 10.55
C GLY A 46 -29.92 -58.90 11.06
N ILE A 47 -31.20 -58.86 11.44
CA ILE A 47 -31.88 -57.68 12.00
C ILE A 47 -32.50 -58.08 13.34
N ALA A 48 -32.28 -57.28 14.39
CA ALA A 48 -32.87 -57.51 15.70
C ALA A 48 -34.38 -57.17 15.71
N ALA A 49 -35.13 -57.71 16.67
CA ALA A 49 -36.55 -57.38 16.82
C ALA A 49 -36.80 -55.99 17.44
N ASN A 50 -35.85 -55.50 18.24
CA ASN A 50 -35.94 -54.27 19.03
C ASN A 50 -34.54 -53.77 19.44
N PHE A 51 -34.48 -52.52 19.90
CA PHE A 51 -33.31 -51.96 20.59
C PHE A 51 -32.99 -52.73 21.88
N ALA A 52 -31.76 -52.58 22.39
CA ALA A 52 -31.35 -53.18 23.66
C ALA A 52 -32.16 -52.63 24.86
N GLY A 53 -32.64 -51.39 24.75
CA GLY A 53 -33.44 -50.70 25.75
C GLY A 53 -33.69 -49.25 25.37
N GLY A 54 -34.27 -48.49 26.30
CA GLY A 54 -34.52 -47.06 26.18
C GLY A 54 -35.87 -46.69 25.57
N THR A 55 -36.39 -45.52 25.97
CA THR A 55 -37.63 -44.93 25.47
C THR A 55 -37.40 -43.86 24.39
N GLY A 56 -36.15 -43.47 24.15
CA GLY A 56 -35.77 -42.48 23.15
C GLY A 56 -35.75 -41.04 23.67
N THR A 57 -35.83 -40.84 24.98
CA THR A 57 -35.69 -39.51 25.62
C THR A 57 -34.22 -39.21 25.91
N GLU A 58 -33.89 -37.95 26.20
CA GLU A 58 -32.50 -37.54 26.48
C GLU A 58 -31.87 -38.33 27.65
N ASN A 59 -32.64 -38.59 28.71
CA ASN A 59 -32.20 -39.35 29.89
C ASN A 59 -32.32 -40.86 29.73
N ASP A 60 -33.01 -41.34 28.69
CA ASP A 60 -33.26 -42.76 28.43
C ASP A 60 -33.27 -43.03 26.91
N PRO A 61 -32.10 -42.90 26.24
CA PRO A 61 -31.98 -42.99 24.79
C PRO A 61 -32.17 -44.43 24.30
N TYR A 62 -32.61 -44.61 23.05
CA TYR A 62 -32.62 -45.95 22.42
C TYR A 62 -31.19 -46.51 22.36
N LEU A 63 -30.99 -47.69 22.95
CA LEU A 63 -29.66 -48.29 23.10
C LEU A 63 -29.34 -49.29 21.97
N ILE A 64 -28.14 -49.16 21.40
CA ILE A 64 -27.58 -50.07 20.40
C ILE A 64 -26.31 -50.71 20.97
N SER A 65 -26.29 -52.05 21.00
CA SER A 65 -25.21 -52.88 21.51
C SER A 65 -24.69 -53.90 20.49
N THR A 66 -25.42 -54.17 19.39
CA THR A 66 -24.97 -55.13 18.36
C THR A 66 -25.22 -54.64 16.94
N GLY A 67 -24.57 -55.28 15.96
CA GLY A 67 -24.80 -55.01 14.54
C GLY A 67 -26.25 -55.25 14.10
N GLU A 68 -26.91 -56.28 14.64
CA GLU A 68 -28.33 -56.56 14.36
C GLU A 68 -29.26 -55.43 14.83
N GLN A 69 -28.92 -54.76 15.94
CA GLN A 69 -29.69 -53.61 16.46
C GLN A 69 -29.43 -52.34 15.66
N LEU A 70 -28.20 -52.14 15.19
CA LEU A 70 -27.88 -51.06 14.26
C LEU A 70 -28.62 -51.26 12.92
N ALA A 71 -28.70 -52.50 12.43
CA ALA A 71 -29.49 -52.85 11.24
C ALA A 71 -31.01 -52.63 11.46
N TYR A 72 -31.52 -52.94 12.66
CA TYR A 72 -32.91 -52.61 13.03
C TYR A 72 -33.17 -51.11 12.98
N PHE A 73 -32.28 -50.29 13.54
CA PHE A 73 -32.38 -48.83 13.46
C PHE A 73 -32.44 -48.34 12.01
N SER A 74 -31.52 -48.83 11.17
CA SER A 74 -31.53 -48.54 9.72
C SER A 74 -32.86 -48.91 9.06
N GLN A 75 -33.39 -50.11 9.32
CA GLN A 75 -34.68 -50.56 8.77
C GLN A 75 -35.82 -49.62 9.19
N ARG A 76 -35.85 -49.17 10.44
CA ARG A 76 -36.90 -48.29 10.97
C ARG A 76 -36.88 -46.91 10.33
N VAL A 77 -35.69 -46.32 10.13
CA VAL A 77 -35.56 -45.04 9.42
C VAL A 77 -36.00 -45.19 7.96
N ASN A 78 -35.56 -46.27 7.30
CA ASN A 78 -35.94 -46.56 5.92
C ASN A 78 -37.44 -46.90 5.74
N ALA A 79 -38.13 -47.30 6.82
CA ALA A 79 -39.59 -47.43 6.86
C ALA A 79 -40.34 -46.10 7.05
N GLY A 80 -39.64 -44.98 7.27
CA GLY A 80 -40.21 -43.63 7.37
C GLY A 80 -40.26 -43.04 8.78
N ILE A 81 -39.66 -43.69 9.78
CA ILE A 81 -39.56 -43.13 11.12
C ILE A 81 -38.36 -42.18 11.18
N THR A 82 -38.59 -40.88 11.32
CA THR A 82 -37.53 -39.87 11.25
C THR A 82 -36.69 -39.77 12.52
N TYR A 83 -37.25 -40.20 13.67
CA TYR A 83 -36.69 -40.01 15.00
C TYR A 83 -36.51 -38.54 15.42
N ALA A 84 -37.25 -37.61 14.82
CA ALA A 84 -37.24 -36.21 15.24
C ALA A 84 -37.50 -36.09 16.77
N GLY A 85 -36.61 -35.37 17.46
CA GLY A 85 -36.66 -35.19 18.92
C GLY A 85 -36.32 -36.42 19.77
N SER A 86 -35.92 -37.54 19.15
CA SER A 86 -35.52 -38.77 19.84
C SER A 86 -34.01 -38.91 19.96
N PHE A 87 -33.55 -39.59 21.00
CA PHE A 87 -32.14 -39.84 21.30
C PHE A 87 -31.79 -41.32 21.12
N ILE A 88 -30.66 -41.59 20.46
CA ILE A 88 -30.13 -42.93 20.13
C ILE A 88 -28.67 -42.95 20.57
N GLN A 89 -28.25 -44.02 21.26
CA GLN A 89 -26.89 -44.11 21.80
C GLN A 89 -26.27 -45.51 21.63
N LEU A 90 -25.00 -45.55 21.22
CA LEU A 90 -24.18 -46.76 21.28
C LEU A 90 -23.77 -47.06 22.72
N THR A 91 -23.68 -48.33 23.07
CA THR A 91 -23.31 -48.80 24.42
C THR A 91 -21.97 -49.52 24.46
N GLN A 92 -21.40 -49.84 23.30
CA GLN A 92 -20.11 -50.50 23.12
C GLN A 92 -19.70 -50.44 21.64
N ASP A 93 -18.50 -50.91 21.31
CA ASP A 93 -18.04 -51.02 19.92
C ASP A 93 -18.88 -52.04 19.13
N ILE A 94 -19.28 -51.68 17.91
CA ILE A 94 -20.16 -52.47 17.04
C ILE A 94 -19.35 -53.07 15.90
N LEU A 95 -19.14 -54.39 15.92
CA LEU A 95 -18.39 -55.10 14.87
C LEU A 95 -19.31 -55.55 13.74
N LEU A 96 -19.24 -54.89 12.57
CA LEU A 96 -19.98 -55.26 11.36
C LEU A 96 -19.21 -56.27 10.50
N ASN A 97 -17.91 -56.05 10.31
CA ASN A 97 -17.00 -56.96 9.61
C ASN A 97 -15.62 -56.89 10.25
N SER A 98 -14.92 -58.02 10.30
CA SER A 98 -13.53 -58.07 10.79
C SER A 98 -12.56 -57.35 9.83
N MET A 99 -11.64 -56.55 10.40
CA MET A 99 -10.68 -55.68 9.69
C MET A 99 -9.23 -56.06 10.04
N ASN A 100 -8.33 -55.95 9.07
CA ASN A 100 -6.88 -56.03 9.24
C ASN A 100 -6.31 -54.69 9.73
N ALA A 101 -5.09 -54.72 10.27
CA ALA A 101 -4.39 -53.51 10.74
C ALA A 101 -4.12 -52.47 9.63
N ASP A 102 -4.03 -52.91 8.38
CA ASP A 102 -3.88 -52.03 7.19
C ASP A 102 -5.22 -51.42 6.72
N GLY A 103 -6.31 -51.70 7.44
CA GLY A 103 -7.66 -51.22 7.14
C GLY A 103 -8.33 -51.96 5.97
N THR A 104 -7.82 -53.11 5.53
CA THR A 104 -8.55 -54.01 4.62
C THR A 104 -9.46 -54.96 5.40
N PHE A 105 -10.43 -55.59 4.72
CA PHE A 105 -11.29 -56.59 5.36
C PHE A 105 -10.58 -57.94 5.46
N VAL A 106 -10.79 -58.66 6.58
CA VAL A 106 -10.29 -60.04 6.74
C VAL A 106 -10.98 -60.99 5.76
N SER A 107 -12.29 -60.80 5.54
CA SER A 107 -13.06 -61.54 4.55
C SER A 107 -12.92 -60.90 3.17
N ALA A 108 -12.73 -61.72 2.13
CA ALA A 108 -12.78 -61.27 0.74
C ALA A 108 -14.20 -60.88 0.27
N SER A 109 -15.23 -61.26 1.04
CA SER A 109 -16.64 -60.95 0.77
C SER A 109 -17.28 -60.31 2.01
N PRO A 110 -16.93 -59.08 2.37
CA PRO A 110 -17.52 -58.38 3.52
C PRO A 110 -19.03 -58.15 3.32
N ARG A 111 -19.78 -58.21 4.42
CA ARG A 111 -21.24 -58.02 4.44
C ARG A 111 -21.59 -56.56 4.20
N GLN A 112 -22.44 -56.31 3.20
CA GLN A 112 -22.91 -54.95 2.89
C GLN A 112 -23.89 -54.45 3.95
N PHE A 113 -23.64 -53.25 4.47
CA PHE A 113 -24.56 -52.57 5.37
C PHE A 113 -25.57 -51.71 4.59
N THR A 114 -26.83 -51.72 5.02
CA THR A 114 -27.85 -50.81 4.46
C THR A 114 -27.81 -49.50 5.22
N LYS A 115 -27.45 -48.41 4.55
CA LYS A 115 -27.42 -47.04 5.10
C LYS A 115 -28.70 -46.65 5.85
N ILE A 116 -28.53 -45.81 6.88
CA ILE A 116 -29.61 -45.28 7.69
C ILE A 116 -30.22 -44.06 6.97
N GLY A 117 -31.43 -44.25 6.46
CA GLY A 117 -32.16 -43.21 5.74
C GLY A 117 -31.75 -43.02 4.28
N SER A 118 -32.59 -42.30 3.56
CA SER A 118 -32.45 -41.94 2.14
C SER A 118 -33.05 -40.56 1.88
N ASN A 119 -32.86 -40.04 0.67
CA ASN A 119 -33.47 -38.76 0.25
C ASN A 119 -35.00 -38.73 0.38
N LEU A 120 -35.67 -39.90 0.35
CA LEU A 120 -37.11 -40.02 0.56
C LEU A 120 -37.49 -40.32 2.03
N ARG A 121 -36.54 -40.78 2.84
CA ARG A 121 -36.75 -41.30 4.20
C ARG A 121 -35.63 -40.78 5.11
N LYS A 122 -35.79 -39.56 5.60
CA LYS A 122 -34.71 -38.78 6.21
C LYS A 122 -34.57 -39.08 7.70
N PHE A 123 -33.34 -38.99 8.21
CA PHE A 123 -33.06 -39.03 9.65
C PHE A 123 -33.06 -37.61 10.24
N GLN A 124 -33.71 -37.42 11.39
CA GLN A 124 -33.86 -36.14 12.11
C GLN A 124 -33.61 -36.27 13.62
N GLY A 125 -33.06 -37.40 14.08
CA GLY A 125 -32.83 -37.68 15.49
C GLY A 125 -31.44 -37.28 16.00
N GLN A 126 -31.18 -37.59 17.27
CA GLN A 126 -29.93 -37.34 17.96
C GLN A 126 -29.17 -38.67 18.14
N PHE A 127 -28.16 -38.94 17.32
CA PHE A 127 -27.32 -40.14 17.40
C PHE A 127 -26.00 -39.83 18.12
N ASN A 128 -25.77 -40.51 19.24
CA ASN A 128 -24.56 -40.39 20.05
C ASN A 128 -23.78 -41.71 20.06
N GLY A 129 -22.59 -41.75 19.46
CA GLY A 129 -21.70 -42.91 19.53
C GLY A 129 -21.08 -43.11 20.91
N ALA A 130 -21.18 -42.14 21.83
CA ALA A 130 -20.63 -42.21 23.18
C ALA A 130 -19.13 -42.57 23.25
N GLY A 131 -18.38 -42.30 22.19
CA GLY A 131 -16.94 -42.61 22.07
C GLY A 131 -16.65 -44.00 21.47
N TYR A 132 -17.67 -44.80 21.16
CA TYR A 132 -17.51 -46.14 20.59
C TYR A 132 -17.33 -46.12 19.07
N GLU A 133 -16.76 -47.21 18.56
CA GLU A 133 -16.49 -47.42 17.14
C GLU A 133 -17.53 -48.33 16.47
N ILE A 134 -17.91 -47.99 15.23
CA ILE A 134 -18.56 -48.91 14.29
C ILE A 134 -17.48 -49.47 13.36
N ILE A 135 -17.16 -50.74 13.55
CA ILE A 135 -15.99 -51.39 12.95
C ILE A 135 -16.40 -52.16 11.70
N GLY A 136 -15.67 -51.93 10.60
CA GLY A 136 -15.84 -52.68 9.35
C GLY A 136 -17.13 -52.36 8.59
N LEU A 137 -17.51 -51.09 8.53
CA LEU A 137 -18.59 -50.62 7.67
C LEU A 137 -18.25 -50.87 6.19
N TYR A 138 -19.05 -51.68 5.50
CA TYR A 138 -18.86 -51.94 4.07
C TYR A 138 -20.10 -51.53 3.26
N ILE A 139 -19.91 -50.57 2.35
CA ILE A 139 -20.93 -50.15 1.38
C ILE A 139 -20.25 -50.12 0.01
N ASP A 140 -20.78 -50.87 -0.96
CA ASP A 140 -20.24 -50.90 -2.32
C ASP A 140 -21.36 -50.72 -3.34
N LYS A 141 -21.71 -49.44 -3.55
CA LYS A 141 -22.84 -48.97 -4.36
C LYS A 141 -22.40 -47.91 -5.37
N PRO A 142 -21.44 -48.20 -6.27
CA PRO A 142 -20.81 -47.20 -7.16
C PRO A 142 -21.80 -46.49 -8.12
N ASN A 143 -23.01 -47.04 -8.29
CA ASN A 143 -24.05 -46.50 -9.16
C ASN A 143 -25.17 -45.76 -8.41
N GLU A 144 -25.13 -45.70 -7.08
CA GLU A 144 -26.18 -45.09 -6.25
C GLU A 144 -25.65 -43.89 -5.46
N SER A 145 -26.46 -42.84 -5.32
CA SER A 145 -26.11 -41.65 -4.53
C SER A 145 -26.50 -41.77 -3.06
N TYR A 146 -26.06 -40.80 -2.24
CA TYR A 146 -26.38 -40.68 -0.81
C TYR A 146 -25.86 -41.87 -0.01
N GLN A 147 -24.57 -42.18 -0.11
CA GLN A 147 -23.95 -43.32 0.56
C GLN A 147 -23.16 -42.86 1.79
N GLY A 148 -23.31 -43.61 2.88
CA GLY A 148 -22.68 -43.37 4.18
C GLY A 148 -23.35 -44.23 5.24
N LEU A 149 -22.87 -44.18 6.49
CA LEU A 149 -23.61 -44.78 7.61
C LEU A 149 -25.05 -44.24 7.63
N PHE A 150 -25.19 -42.92 7.48
CA PHE A 150 -26.45 -42.25 7.22
C PHE A 150 -26.53 -41.86 5.74
N GLY A 151 -27.60 -42.23 5.05
CA GLY A 151 -27.79 -41.78 3.66
C GLY A 151 -28.14 -40.30 3.58
N TYR A 152 -29.05 -39.85 4.45
CA TYR A 152 -29.57 -38.49 4.46
C TYR A 152 -29.94 -38.07 5.90
N ALA A 153 -29.18 -37.14 6.46
CA ALA A 153 -29.42 -36.52 7.76
C ALA A 153 -29.96 -35.10 7.54
N ASP A 154 -31.23 -34.84 7.89
CA ASP A 154 -31.91 -33.58 7.59
C ASP A 154 -31.82 -32.57 8.74
N THR A 155 -32.42 -31.40 8.56
CA THR A 155 -32.54 -30.36 9.59
C THR A 155 -33.01 -30.94 10.92
N GLY A 156 -32.32 -30.58 12.00
CA GLY A 156 -32.60 -31.05 13.37
C GLY A 156 -31.89 -32.35 13.76
N SER A 157 -31.24 -33.04 12.81
CA SER A 157 -30.38 -34.18 13.15
C SER A 157 -29.07 -33.76 13.81
N MET A 158 -28.54 -34.62 14.67
CA MET A 158 -27.19 -34.54 15.22
C MET A 158 -26.56 -35.92 15.24
N ILE A 159 -25.37 -36.07 14.66
CA ILE A 159 -24.56 -37.30 14.73
C ILE A 159 -23.27 -36.95 15.43
N ARG A 160 -22.97 -37.57 16.58
CA ARG A 160 -21.80 -37.18 17.36
C ARG A 160 -21.09 -38.32 18.07
N ASN A 161 -19.83 -38.09 18.43
CA ASN A 161 -19.03 -38.96 19.29
C ASN A 161 -18.91 -40.40 18.76
N VAL A 162 -18.75 -40.58 17.45
CA VAL A 162 -18.67 -41.92 16.84
C VAL A 162 -17.42 -42.05 15.98
N SER A 163 -16.71 -43.16 16.14
CA SER A 163 -15.63 -43.58 15.25
C SER A 163 -16.17 -44.59 14.24
N ILE A 164 -15.74 -44.53 12.99
CA ILE A 164 -16.18 -45.47 11.95
C ILE A 164 -14.97 -45.93 11.13
N SER A 165 -14.73 -47.23 11.07
CA SER A 165 -13.75 -47.84 10.16
C SER A 165 -14.42 -48.65 9.05
N GLY A 166 -13.83 -48.63 7.85
CA GLY A 166 -14.34 -49.44 6.75
C GLY A 166 -14.02 -48.93 5.35
N ARG A 167 -14.92 -49.22 4.41
CA ARG A 167 -14.84 -48.78 3.00
C ARG A 167 -16.24 -48.45 2.48
N ILE A 168 -16.36 -47.27 1.87
CA ILE A 168 -17.59 -46.81 1.23
C ILE A 168 -17.32 -46.46 -0.22
N SER A 169 -18.13 -47.00 -1.12
CA SER A 169 -18.13 -46.73 -2.55
C SER A 169 -19.53 -46.30 -2.99
N GLY A 170 -19.64 -45.14 -3.61
CA GLY A 170 -20.91 -44.51 -4.03
C GLY A 170 -20.79 -43.76 -5.35
N LYS A 171 -21.91 -43.34 -5.94
CA LYS A 171 -21.91 -42.52 -7.17
C LYS A 171 -21.69 -41.03 -6.89
N SER A 172 -22.41 -40.49 -5.91
CA SER A 172 -22.45 -39.06 -5.54
C SER A 172 -23.08 -38.89 -4.15
N GLN A 173 -22.82 -37.77 -3.46
CA GLN A 173 -23.18 -37.60 -2.05
C GLN A 173 -22.68 -38.80 -1.24
N THR A 174 -21.37 -39.05 -1.30
CA THR A 174 -20.71 -40.18 -0.66
C THR A 174 -19.84 -39.68 0.48
N GLY A 175 -20.07 -40.16 1.69
CA GLY A 175 -19.17 -39.94 2.83
C GLY A 175 -19.29 -40.99 3.92
N CYS A 176 -18.31 -41.06 4.83
CA CYS A 176 -18.27 -42.13 5.85
C CYS A 176 -19.42 -42.02 6.85
N VAL A 177 -19.65 -40.82 7.39
CA VAL A 177 -20.70 -40.57 8.38
C VAL A 177 -22.04 -40.37 7.68
N ALA A 178 -22.10 -39.49 6.69
CA ALA A 178 -23.32 -39.17 5.96
C ALA A 178 -23.09 -39.08 4.45
N GLY A 179 -24.12 -39.39 3.65
CA GLY A 179 -24.12 -39.02 2.23
C GLY A 179 -24.42 -37.53 2.04
N TYR A 180 -25.51 -37.08 2.67
CA TYR A 180 -25.92 -35.67 2.74
C TYR A 180 -26.26 -35.31 4.19
N THR A 181 -25.89 -34.10 4.62
CA THR A 181 -26.34 -33.51 5.88
C THR A 181 -26.91 -32.10 5.67
N ASN A 182 -27.95 -31.77 6.43
CA ASN A 182 -28.40 -30.39 6.71
C ASN A 182 -28.55 -30.17 8.24
N GLY A 183 -27.92 -31.02 9.04
CA GLY A 183 -27.88 -30.99 10.50
C GLY A 183 -26.44 -31.01 11.03
N GLY A 184 -26.28 -31.34 12.32
CA GLY A 184 -24.97 -31.35 12.98
C GLY A 184 -24.22 -32.68 12.85
N ILE A 185 -22.92 -32.61 12.61
CA ILE A 185 -21.98 -33.73 12.78
C ILE A 185 -20.85 -33.23 13.69
N SER A 186 -20.60 -33.89 14.82
CA SER A 186 -19.56 -33.41 15.75
C SER A 186 -18.75 -34.51 16.43
N ASN A 187 -17.45 -34.27 16.64
CA ASN A 187 -16.58 -35.21 17.36
C ASN A 187 -16.62 -36.63 16.76
N CYS A 188 -16.47 -36.73 15.44
CA CYS A 188 -16.50 -38.00 14.72
C CYS A 188 -15.15 -38.30 14.09
N THR A 189 -14.71 -39.57 14.13
CA THR A 189 -13.47 -40.02 13.49
C THR A 189 -13.80 -40.99 12.35
N THR A 190 -13.30 -40.70 11.15
CA THR A 190 -13.50 -41.55 9.97
C THR A 190 -12.19 -42.23 9.55
N ASN A 191 -12.16 -43.53 9.76
CA ASN A 191 -11.13 -44.45 9.28
C ASN A 191 -11.67 -45.26 8.08
N CYS A 192 -12.46 -44.59 7.23
CA CYS A 192 -13.08 -45.14 6.03
C CYS A 192 -12.27 -44.77 4.78
N ALA A 193 -11.99 -45.73 3.90
CA ALA A 193 -11.66 -45.40 2.51
C ALA A 193 -12.95 -44.99 1.78
N VAL A 194 -13.04 -43.75 1.29
CA VAL A 194 -14.22 -43.21 0.61
C VAL A 194 -13.94 -43.03 -0.87
N ILE A 195 -14.72 -43.71 -1.71
CA ILE A 195 -14.49 -43.78 -3.16
C ILE A 195 -15.76 -43.39 -3.90
N SER A 196 -15.66 -42.53 -4.91
CA SER A 196 -16.72 -42.31 -5.88
C SER A 196 -16.19 -42.37 -7.30
N SER A 197 -16.51 -43.46 -8.00
CA SER A 197 -16.12 -43.71 -9.37
C SER A 197 -17.31 -43.45 -10.30
N GLY A 198 -17.32 -42.32 -11.00
CA GLY A 198 -18.36 -42.00 -11.97
C GLY A 198 -18.16 -40.60 -12.54
N GLY A 199 -18.25 -40.47 -13.86
CA GLY A 199 -18.19 -39.16 -14.53
C GLY A 199 -19.40 -38.27 -14.19
N GLY A 200 -19.25 -36.96 -14.39
CA GLY A 200 -20.27 -35.94 -14.09
C GLY A 200 -20.17 -35.38 -12.68
N LYS A 201 -21.10 -34.49 -12.31
CA LYS A 201 -21.08 -33.80 -11.00
C LYS A 201 -21.36 -34.78 -9.85
N ASN A 202 -20.30 -35.26 -9.19
CA ASN A 202 -20.40 -36.04 -7.97
C ASN A 202 -19.77 -35.32 -6.77
N TYR A 203 -20.30 -35.60 -5.59
CA TYR A 203 -19.84 -35.03 -4.33
C TYR A 203 -19.30 -36.12 -3.42
N THR A 204 -18.05 -36.00 -3.03
CA THR A 204 -17.33 -37.01 -2.23
C THR A 204 -16.61 -36.32 -1.09
N GLY A 205 -16.87 -36.76 0.14
CA GLY A 205 -16.06 -36.34 1.27
C GLY A 205 -15.91 -37.38 2.36
N GLY A 206 -14.84 -37.29 3.14
CA GLY A 206 -14.52 -38.28 4.18
C GLY A 206 -15.57 -38.34 5.29
N VAL A 207 -16.19 -37.21 5.63
CA VAL A 207 -17.29 -37.15 6.62
C VAL A 207 -18.64 -37.18 5.92
N THR A 208 -18.86 -36.23 5.00
CA THR A 208 -20.10 -36.12 4.22
C THR A 208 -19.83 -35.89 2.74
N GLY A 209 -20.71 -36.36 1.87
CA GLY A 209 -20.63 -35.99 0.45
C GLY A 209 -21.02 -34.53 0.23
N GLU A 210 -22.15 -34.10 0.79
CA GLU A 210 -22.66 -32.74 0.68
C GLU A 210 -23.22 -32.23 2.02
N ALA A 211 -22.94 -30.97 2.33
CA ALA A 211 -23.43 -30.27 3.52
C ALA A 211 -24.24 -29.03 3.09
N GLY A 212 -25.54 -29.02 3.37
CA GLY A 212 -26.42 -27.88 3.11
C GLY A 212 -26.18 -26.71 4.07
N ALA A 213 -26.82 -25.57 3.82
CA ALA A 213 -26.64 -24.33 4.59
C ALA A 213 -26.91 -24.44 6.10
N GLY A 214 -27.74 -25.40 6.54
CA GLY A 214 -28.01 -25.65 7.96
C GLY A 214 -26.96 -26.50 8.68
N SER A 215 -25.95 -26.99 7.95
CA SER A 215 -24.99 -27.97 8.46
C SER A 215 -23.94 -27.34 9.37
N LYS A 216 -23.56 -28.08 10.41
CA LYS A 216 -22.42 -27.77 11.28
C LYS A 216 -21.57 -29.01 11.46
N ILE A 217 -20.36 -29.01 10.89
CA ILE A 217 -19.42 -30.13 10.97
C ILE A 217 -18.25 -29.69 11.85
N ILE A 218 -18.13 -30.26 13.04
CA ILE A 218 -17.25 -29.72 14.08
C ILE A 218 -16.37 -30.84 14.67
N ASP A 219 -15.09 -30.57 14.92
CA ASP A 219 -14.19 -31.49 15.64
C ASP A 219 -14.13 -32.90 15.00
N CYS A 220 -14.14 -32.97 13.67
CA CYS A 220 -14.12 -34.25 12.95
C CYS A 220 -12.74 -34.56 12.36
N THR A 221 -12.34 -35.84 12.40
CA THR A 221 -11.05 -36.30 11.87
C THR A 221 -11.25 -37.30 10.76
N VAL A 222 -10.51 -37.15 9.65
CA VAL A 222 -10.50 -38.07 8.51
C VAL A 222 -9.09 -38.62 8.32
N SER A 223 -8.92 -39.93 8.50
CA SER A 223 -7.58 -40.56 8.58
C SER A 223 -7.23 -41.43 7.37
N ARG A 224 -8.13 -41.57 6.39
CA ARG A 224 -7.93 -42.43 5.22
C ARG A 224 -8.28 -41.71 3.92
N ALA A 225 -7.80 -42.29 2.83
CA ALA A 225 -7.91 -41.71 1.50
C ALA A 225 -9.37 -41.44 1.08
N VAL A 226 -9.56 -40.27 0.47
CA VAL A 226 -10.81 -39.83 -0.15
C VAL A 226 -10.56 -39.64 -1.64
N SER A 227 -11.28 -40.38 -2.48
CA SER A 227 -11.11 -40.35 -3.94
C SER A 227 -12.44 -40.13 -4.65
N GLY A 228 -12.54 -39.11 -5.51
CA GLY A 228 -13.75 -38.77 -6.25
C GLY A 228 -13.48 -38.20 -7.64
N TYR A 229 -14.52 -37.67 -8.31
CA TYR A 229 -14.42 -37.13 -9.66
C TYR A 229 -14.44 -35.60 -9.72
N THR A 230 -15.54 -34.91 -9.36
CA THR A 230 -15.73 -33.45 -9.58
C THR A 230 -15.80 -32.56 -8.34
N TYR A 231 -16.34 -33.02 -7.21
CA TYR A 231 -16.34 -32.22 -5.98
C TYR A 231 -15.82 -33.09 -4.85
N VAL A 232 -14.52 -32.95 -4.57
CA VAL A 232 -13.81 -33.84 -3.64
C VAL A 232 -13.23 -33.01 -2.51
N GLY A 233 -13.71 -33.26 -1.29
CA GLY A 233 -13.17 -32.66 -0.07
C GLY A 233 -12.75 -33.72 0.92
N GLY A 234 -11.68 -33.53 1.69
CA GLY A 234 -11.36 -34.48 2.75
C GLY A 234 -12.48 -34.60 3.79
N VAL A 235 -13.17 -33.51 4.13
CA VAL A 235 -14.35 -33.52 5.02
C VAL A 235 -15.65 -33.59 4.23
N ALA A 236 -15.85 -32.65 3.30
CA ALA A 236 -17.09 -32.49 2.54
C ALA A 236 -16.84 -32.28 1.05
N GLY A 237 -17.52 -33.02 0.16
CA GLY A 237 -17.41 -32.73 -1.28
C GLY A 237 -17.87 -31.30 -1.62
N LYS A 238 -19.01 -30.88 -1.04
CA LYS A 238 -19.53 -29.51 -1.09
C LYS A 238 -20.06 -29.09 0.26
N THR A 239 -19.88 -27.82 0.63
CA THR A 239 -20.52 -27.21 1.80
C THR A 239 -21.13 -25.83 1.49
N GLU A 240 -22.32 -25.59 2.01
CA GLU A 240 -22.94 -24.26 2.16
C GLU A 240 -23.06 -23.86 3.63
N GLY A 241 -22.64 -24.74 4.56
CA GLY A 241 -22.70 -24.55 6.00
C GLY A 241 -21.33 -24.30 6.62
N GLU A 242 -21.19 -24.65 7.90
CA GLU A 242 -20.00 -24.40 8.72
C GLU A 242 -19.19 -25.69 8.92
N ILE A 243 -17.88 -25.63 8.69
CA ILE A 243 -16.90 -26.67 9.02
C ILE A 243 -15.85 -26.06 9.95
N THR A 244 -15.70 -26.60 11.16
CA THR A 244 -14.86 -25.99 12.20
C THR A 244 -13.99 -27.04 12.89
N ARG A 245 -12.70 -26.73 13.11
CA ARG A 245 -11.77 -27.61 13.85
C ARG A 245 -11.72 -29.05 13.33
N CYS A 246 -11.81 -29.22 12.01
CA CYS A 246 -11.70 -30.53 11.39
C CYS A 246 -10.26 -30.80 10.91
N SER A 247 -9.84 -32.07 10.98
CA SER A 247 -8.50 -32.51 10.59
C SER A 247 -8.59 -33.58 9.49
N VAL A 248 -7.76 -33.43 8.45
CA VAL A 248 -7.62 -34.40 7.37
C VAL A 248 -6.18 -34.88 7.28
N ASN A 249 -5.99 -36.15 7.64
CA ASN A 249 -4.73 -36.88 7.69
C ASN A 249 -4.75 -38.06 6.69
N GLY A 250 -5.49 -37.92 5.60
CA GLY A 250 -5.55 -38.90 4.52
C GLY A 250 -5.48 -38.19 3.17
N THR A 251 -4.93 -38.87 2.16
CA THR A 251 -4.78 -38.28 0.82
C THR A 251 -6.14 -37.95 0.20
N VAL A 252 -6.20 -36.81 -0.50
CA VAL A 252 -7.41 -36.37 -1.22
C VAL A 252 -7.12 -36.34 -2.72
N THR A 253 -7.89 -37.10 -3.50
CA THR A 253 -7.67 -37.25 -4.95
C THR A 253 -8.94 -36.98 -5.75
N GLY A 254 -8.89 -36.01 -6.65
CA GLY A 254 -9.94 -35.73 -7.64
C GLY A 254 -9.47 -35.95 -9.07
N SER A 255 -10.33 -36.57 -9.88
CA SER A 255 -10.04 -36.84 -11.30
C SER A 255 -10.48 -35.71 -12.26
N TYR A 256 -11.17 -34.68 -11.76
CA TYR A 256 -11.68 -33.56 -12.56
C TYR A 256 -11.56 -32.23 -11.78
N ASP A 257 -12.64 -31.45 -11.64
CA ASP A 257 -12.64 -30.15 -10.96
C ASP A 257 -12.72 -30.24 -9.42
N TYR A 258 -12.66 -29.08 -8.76
CA TYR A 258 -12.93 -28.82 -7.34
C TYR A 258 -12.40 -29.86 -6.35
N VAL A 259 -11.11 -29.80 -6.09
CA VAL A 259 -10.42 -30.63 -5.09
C VAL A 259 -9.93 -29.77 -3.95
N GLY A 260 -10.37 -30.06 -2.73
CA GLY A 260 -9.90 -29.39 -1.51
C GLY A 260 -9.57 -30.37 -0.40
N GLY A 261 -8.58 -30.05 0.43
CA GLY A 261 -8.28 -30.91 1.59
C GLY A 261 -9.42 -30.95 2.61
N ILE A 262 -10.21 -29.90 2.75
CA ILE A 262 -11.41 -29.88 3.61
C ILE A 262 -12.69 -29.97 2.76
N ALA A 263 -12.86 -29.05 1.81
CA ALA A 263 -14.04 -28.96 0.97
C ALA A 263 -13.70 -28.91 -0.52
N GLY A 264 -14.38 -29.69 -1.38
CA GLY A 264 -14.22 -29.50 -2.84
C GLY A 264 -14.71 -28.11 -3.26
N TYR A 265 -15.93 -27.77 -2.87
CA TYR A 265 -16.55 -26.46 -3.09
C TYR A 265 -17.20 -25.91 -1.82
N ALA A 266 -16.83 -24.69 -1.43
CA ALA A 266 -17.41 -23.95 -0.33
C ALA A 266 -18.25 -22.79 -0.91
N GLY A 267 -19.59 -22.93 -0.88
CA GLY A 267 -20.51 -21.99 -1.52
C GLY A 267 -20.67 -20.67 -0.77
N THR A 268 -21.46 -19.77 -1.34
CA THR A 268 -21.81 -18.47 -0.72
C THR A 268 -22.32 -18.66 0.72
N GLY A 269 -21.75 -17.92 1.67
CA GLY A 269 -22.14 -17.96 3.09
C GLY A 269 -21.55 -19.13 3.90
N SER A 270 -20.81 -20.05 3.26
CA SER A 270 -20.08 -21.10 3.97
C SER A 270 -18.95 -20.54 4.82
N LYS A 271 -18.59 -21.29 5.87
CA LYS A 271 -17.47 -20.97 6.77
C LYS A 271 -16.60 -22.20 6.99
N ILE A 272 -15.30 -22.06 6.78
CA ILE A 272 -14.31 -23.09 7.12
C ILE A 272 -13.29 -22.49 8.08
N ILE A 273 -13.30 -22.95 9.33
CA ILE A 273 -12.61 -22.29 10.44
C ILE A 273 -11.70 -23.29 11.17
N ASP A 274 -10.46 -22.89 11.48
CA ASP A 274 -9.51 -23.65 12.31
C ASP A 274 -9.29 -25.10 11.86
N CYS A 275 -9.33 -25.36 10.55
CA CYS A 275 -9.16 -26.70 10.01
C CYS A 275 -7.69 -27.00 9.65
N THR A 276 -7.31 -28.27 9.69
CA THR A 276 -5.93 -28.72 9.42
C THR A 276 -5.88 -29.79 8.34
N VAL A 277 -4.94 -29.66 7.41
CA VAL A 277 -4.64 -30.68 6.38
C VAL A 277 -3.15 -30.96 6.34
N SER A 278 -2.76 -32.23 6.46
CA SER A 278 -1.36 -32.64 6.59
C SER A 278 -0.88 -33.67 5.55
N GLU A 279 -1.75 -34.09 4.63
CA GLU A 279 -1.45 -35.11 3.62
C GLU A 279 -1.67 -34.58 2.20
N ASP A 280 -1.06 -35.26 1.23
CA ASP A 280 -1.03 -34.81 -0.17
C ASP A 280 -2.41 -34.68 -0.81
N ILE A 281 -2.53 -33.65 -1.65
CA ILE A 281 -3.73 -33.32 -2.43
C ILE A 281 -3.39 -33.36 -3.91
N SER A 282 -4.17 -34.13 -4.66
CA SER A 282 -4.00 -34.27 -6.11
C SER A 282 -5.31 -34.00 -6.84
N GLY A 283 -5.30 -33.00 -7.71
CA GLY A 283 -6.37 -32.73 -8.66
C GLY A 283 -5.87 -32.86 -10.10
N ASN A 284 -6.78 -33.05 -11.05
CA ASN A 284 -6.43 -33.29 -12.45
C ASN A 284 -7.00 -32.25 -13.43
N ASN A 285 -7.71 -31.22 -12.96
CA ASN A 285 -8.29 -30.19 -13.82
C ASN A 285 -8.28 -28.80 -13.13
N MET A 286 -9.40 -28.07 -13.07
CA MET A 286 -9.36 -26.61 -12.88
C MET A 286 -8.99 -26.14 -11.47
N TYR A 287 -9.65 -26.60 -10.40
CA TYR A 287 -9.54 -25.94 -9.08
C TYR A 287 -8.99 -26.89 -8.01
N VAL A 288 -7.81 -26.58 -7.47
CA VAL A 288 -7.16 -27.39 -6.44
C VAL A 288 -6.67 -26.50 -5.30
N GLY A 289 -7.16 -26.76 -4.09
CA GLY A 289 -6.78 -26.00 -2.89
C GLY A 289 -6.43 -26.89 -1.71
N GLY A 290 -5.57 -26.39 -0.81
CA GLY A 290 -5.27 -27.12 0.42
C GLY A 290 -6.46 -27.27 1.36
N VAL A 291 -7.33 -26.25 1.43
CA VAL A 291 -8.58 -26.29 2.20
C VAL A 291 -9.78 -26.44 1.26
N ALA A 292 -9.89 -25.56 0.27
CA ALA A 292 -11.02 -25.53 -0.66
C ALA A 292 -10.60 -25.54 -2.13
N GLY A 293 -11.20 -26.38 -2.98
CA GLY A 293 -10.98 -26.25 -4.42
C GLY A 293 -11.43 -24.86 -4.91
N LYS A 294 -12.67 -24.49 -4.62
CA LYS A 294 -13.22 -23.13 -4.80
C LYS A 294 -13.98 -22.71 -3.55
N THR A 295 -13.86 -21.44 -3.16
CA THR A 295 -14.65 -20.81 -2.10
C THR A 295 -15.34 -19.54 -2.58
N GLU A 296 -16.60 -19.35 -2.17
CA GLU A 296 -17.36 -18.10 -2.25
C GLU A 296 -17.71 -17.59 -0.82
N GLY A 297 -17.17 -18.25 0.20
CA GLY A 297 -17.41 -17.97 1.61
C GLY A 297 -16.14 -17.52 2.34
N GLU A 298 -16.11 -17.79 3.64
CA GLU A 298 -15.01 -17.44 4.54
C GLU A 298 -14.16 -18.67 4.87
N ILE A 299 -12.84 -18.54 4.76
CA ILE A 299 -11.86 -19.48 5.29
C ILE A 299 -10.97 -18.74 6.27
N SER A 300 -10.95 -19.16 7.54
CA SER A 300 -10.19 -18.49 8.59
C SER A 300 -9.44 -19.45 9.51
N GLY A 301 -8.26 -19.05 9.99
CA GLY A 301 -7.49 -19.82 10.99
C GLY A 301 -7.00 -21.20 10.53
N CYS A 302 -7.06 -21.51 9.22
CA CYS A 302 -6.74 -22.85 8.72
C CYS A 302 -5.24 -23.05 8.53
N SER A 303 -4.79 -24.29 8.72
CA SER A 303 -3.39 -24.70 8.56
C SER A 303 -3.24 -25.82 7.53
N VAL A 304 -2.35 -25.64 6.55
CA VAL A 304 -2.07 -26.64 5.51
C VAL A 304 -0.57 -26.91 5.46
N SER A 305 -0.20 -28.19 5.59
CA SER A 305 1.17 -28.69 5.45
C SER A 305 1.16 -29.92 4.53
N ALA A 306 1.07 -29.69 3.21
CA ALA A 306 0.86 -30.76 2.22
C ALA A 306 1.54 -30.45 0.88
N THR A 307 1.79 -31.49 0.07
CA THR A 307 2.13 -31.30 -1.35
C THR A 307 0.85 -31.18 -2.16
N ILE A 308 0.76 -30.16 -3.02
CA ILE A 308 -0.40 -29.93 -3.87
C ILE A 308 0.02 -30.07 -5.33
N THR A 309 -0.55 -31.06 -6.02
CA THR A 309 -0.23 -31.38 -7.40
C THR A 309 -1.46 -31.23 -8.30
N ALA A 310 -1.34 -30.43 -9.36
CA ALA A 310 -2.37 -30.29 -10.36
C ALA A 310 -1.75 -30.11 -11.77
N PRO A 311 -1.67 -31.18 -12.58
CA PRO A 311 -0.89 -31.15 -13.81
C PRO A 311 -1.60 -30.45 -14.98
N ASN A 312 -2.91 -30.19 -14.97
CA ASN A 312 -3.64 -29.69 -16.15
C ASN A 312 -4.34 -28.35 -15.89
N ASN A 313 -3.89 -27.24 -16.52
CA ASN A 313 -4.51 -25.90 -16.54
C ASN A 313 -5.26 -25.51 -15.25
N SER A 314 -4.52 -25.43 -14.14
CA SER A 314 -5.12 -25.35 -12.81
C SER A 314 -4.97 -23.98 -12.15
N TYR A 315 -5.97 -23.65 -11.35
CA TYR A 315 -5.95 -22.71 -10.24
C TYR A 315 -5.50 -23.50 -9.00
N ILE A 316 -4.28 -23.24 -8.53
CA ILE A 316 -3.68 -23.98 -7.43
C ILE A 316 -3.36 -23.03 -6.28
N GLY A 317 -3.85 -23.35 -5.09
CA GLY A 317 -3.54 -22.60 -3.87
C GLY A 317 -3.33 -23.50 -2.66
N GLY A 318 -2.48 -23.09 -1.73
CA GLY A 318 -2.33 -23.81 -0.46
C GLY A 318 -3.52 -23.72 0.47
N ILE A 319 -4.43 -22.75 0.28
CA ILE A 319 -5.74 -22.70 0.93
C ILE A 319 -6.85 -22.88 -0.08
N ALA A 320 -6.90 -22.05 -1.13
CA ALA A 320 -7.96 -22.10 -2.12
C ALA A 320 -7.43 -22.19 -3.56
N GLY A 321 -7.98 -23.04 -4.41
CA GLY A 321 -7.72 -22.91 -5.85
C GLY A 321 -8.25 -21.56 -6.35
N TYR A 322 -9.51 -21.27 -6.06
CA TYR A 322 -10.16 -20.00 -6.42
C TYR A 322 -11.04 -19.46 -5.29
N ALA A 323 -10.72 -18.26 -4.79
CA ALA A 323 -11.59 -17.45 -3.94
C ALA A 323 -12.41 -16.50 -4.83
N ALA A 324 -13.69 -16.85 -5.04
CA ALA A 324 -14.53 -16.27 -6.06
C ALA A 324 -15.51 -15.23 -5.48
N GLY A 325 -15.61 -14.10 -6.17
CA GLY A 325 -16.45 -12.97 -5.78
C GLY A 325 -15.86 -12.10 -4.67
N ILE A 326 -16.23 -10.82 -4.71
CA ILE A 326 -15.74 -9.77 -3.80
C ILE A 326 -16.06 -10.01 -2.32
N GLY A 327 -17.01 -10.91 -2.02
CA GLY A 327 -17.38 -11.28 -0.65
C GLY A 327 -16.57 -12.46 -0.08
N SER A 328 -15.75 -13.12 -0.90
CA SER A 328 -14.90 -14.23 -0.43
C SER A 328 -13.77 -13.72 0.45
N LYS A 329 -13.43 -14.49 1.49
CA LYS A 329 -12.41 -14.11 2.49
C LYS A 329 -11.51 -15.29 2.82
N ILE A 330 -10.21 -15.05 2.82
CA ILE A 330 -9.20 -15.96 3.37
C ILE A 330 -8.38 -15.18 4.40
N THR A 331 -8.52 -15.51 5.68
CA THR A 331 -7.90 -14.73 6.75
C THR A 331 -7.11 -15.60 7.72
N ASP A 332 -5.97 -15.09 8.19
CA ASP A 332 -5.24 -15.66 9.34
C ASP A 332 -4.86 -17.14 9.13
N CYS A 333 -4.58 -17.53 7.88
CA CYS A 333 -4.23 -18.91 7.53
C CYS A 333 -2.71 -19.10 7.51
N THR A 334 -2.26 -20.31 7.86
CA THR A 334 -0.84 -20.70 7.82
C THR A 334 -0.62 -21.81 6.80
N VAL A 335 0.28 -21.59 5.85
CA VAL A 335 0.55 -22.54 4.77
C VAL A 335 2.02 -22.92 4.72
N SER A 336 2.30 -24.22 4.62
CA SER A 336 3.61 -24.78 4.28
C SER A 336 3.44 -25.77 3.13
N VAL A 337 3.57 -25.32 1.88
CA VAL A 337 3.21 -26.12 0.70
C VAL A 337 4.29 -26.17 -0.37
N ILE A 338 4.33 -27.30 -1.06
CA ILE A 338 5.03 -27.45 -2.34
C ILE A 338 3.97 -27.50 -3.44
N VAL A 339 4.09 -26.60 -4.41
CA VAL A 339 3.15 -26.48 -5.54
C VAL A 339 3.91 -26.65 -6.84
N ASN A 340 3.55 -27.69 -7.59
CA ASN A 340 4.18 -28.02 -8.87
C ASN A 340 3.12 -28.01 -9.99
N GLU A 341 3.26 -27.07 -10.90
CA GLU A 341 2.43 -26.94 -12.10
C GLU A 341 3.24 -27.36 -13.33
N ALA A 342 2.71 -28.30 -14.13
CA ALA A 342 3.49 -29.03 -15.12
C ALA A 342 3.32 -28.53 -16.56
N ASN A 343 2.21 -27.88 -16.91
CA ASN A 343 1.79 -27.67 -18.29
C ASN A 343 1.68 -26.18 -18.70
N GLY A 344 1.72 -25.25 -17.75
CA GLY A 344 1.60 -23.80 -17.98
C GLY A 344 0.16 -23.32 -18.16
N GLY A 345 -0.04 -22.01 -18.13
CA GLY A 345 -1.30 -21.32 -18.42
C GLY A 345 -2.24 -21.18 -17.21
N GLY A 346 -1.80 -21.61 -16.03
CA GLY A 346 -2.58 -21.63 -14.80
C GLY A 346 -2.36 -20.42 -13.89
N TYR A 347 -3.04 -20.44 -12.74
CA TYR A 347 -2.86 -19.49 -11.65
C TYR A 347 -2.37 -20.23 -10.43
N VAL A 348 -1.19 -19.87 -9.93
CA VAL A 348 -0.50 -20.63 -8.89
C VAL A 348 -0.15 -19.68 -7.75
N GLY A 349 -0.71 -19.93 -6.57
CA GLY A 349 -0.41 -19.19 -5.36
C GLY A 349 -0.05 -20.12 -4.20
N GLY A 350 0.73 -19.65 -3.24
CA GLY A 350 0.89 -20.39 -1.99
C GLY A 350 -0.36 -20.36 -1.11
N VAL A 351 -1.19 -19.32 -1.16
CA VAL A 351 -2.49 -19.27 -0.45
C VAL A 351 -3.64 -19.49 -1.43
N ALA A 352 -3.70 -18.72 -2.52
CA ALA A 352 -4.79 -18.81 -3.50
C ALA A 352 -4.28 -18.87 -4.93
N GLY A 353 -4.82 -19.75 -5.79
CA GLY A 353 -4.54 -19.65 -7.22
C GLY A 353 -5.01 -18.29 -7.77
N ARG A 354 -6.28 -17.98 -7.52
CA ARG A 354 -6.88 -16.67 -7.82
C ARG A 354 -7.76 -16.20 -6.66
N THR A 355 -7.80 -14.89 -6.43
CA THR A 355 -8.78 -14.24 -5.55
C THR A 355 -9.47 -13.07 -6.27
N ASP A 356 -10.79 -12.97 -6.13
CA ASP A 356 -11.54 -11.75 -6.45
C ASP A 356 -11.89 -10.94 -5.18
N GLY A 357 -11.66 -11.53 -3.99
CA GLY A 357 -12.01 -10.98 -2.68
C GLY A 357 -10.79 -10.63 -1.82
N GLU A 358 -10.89 -10.87 -0.52
CA GLU A 358 -9.90 -10.49 0.48
C GLU A 358 -9.01 -11.67 0.89
N ILE A 359 -7.68 -11.50 0.86
CA ILE A 359 -6.71 -12.34 1.57
C ILE A 359 -6.01 -11.47 2.61
N ARG A 360 -6.09 -11.80 3.90
CA ARG A 360 -5.52 -10.98 4.97
C ARG A 360 -4.81 -11.79 6.05
N GLY A 361 -3.72 -11.28 6.62
CA GLY A 361 -3.10 -11.88 7.82
C GLY A 361 -2.49 -13.27 7.61
N CYS A 362 -2.26 -13.68 6.36
CA CYS A 362 -1.85 -15.05 6.04
C CYS A 362 -0.32 -15.18 6.08
N THR A 363 0.18 -16.31 6.60
CA THR A 363 1.62 -16.64 6.62
C THR A 363 1.88 -17.85 5.73
N ALA A 364 2.76 -17.71 4.74
CA ALA A 364 3.05 -18.76 3.77
C ALA A 364 4.55 -19.08 3.67
N SER A 365 4.91 -20.35 3.84
CA SER A 365 6.22 -20.91 3.51
C SER A 365 6.08 -21.79 2.29
N VAL A 366 6.69 -21.41 1.17
CA VAL A 366 6.31 -21.97 -0.14
C VAL A 366 7.50 -22.46 -0.96
N THR A 367 7.28 -23.52 -1.72
CA THR A 367 8.06 -23.87 -2.90
C THR A 367 7.11 -23.96 -4.08
N VAL A 368 7.09 -22.92 -4.92
CA VAL A 368 6.19 -22.83 -6.08
C VAL A 368 6.99 -22.90 -7.37
N THR A 369 6.68 -23.86 -8.24
CA THR A 369 7.31 -24.00 -9.55
C THR A 369 6.26 -24.19 -10.65
N GLY A 370 6.35 -23.41 -11.73
CA GLY A 370 5.52 -23.57 -12.95
C GLY A 370 6.18 -22.93 -14.18
N PRO A 371 5.84 -23.30 -15.42
CA PRO A 371 6.44 -22.70 -16.62
C PRO A 371 5.82 -21.33 -16.99
N ASN A 372 4.68 -21.32 -17.71
CA ASN A 372 4.04 -20.14 -18.31
C ASN A 372 2.79 -19.70 -17.55
N SER A 373 2.91 -19.13 -16.35
CA SER A 373 1.74 -18.97 -15.48
C SER A 373 1.74 -17.63 -14.73
N TYR A 374 0.63 -17.37 -14.04
CA TYR A 374 0.52 -16.32 -13.03
C TYR A 374 0.96 -16.94 -11.70
N ILE A 375 2.15 -16.59 -11.23
CA ILE A 375 2.78 -17.27 -10.10
C ILE A 375 3.03 -16.28 -8.97
N GLY A 376 2.49 -16.56 -7.78
CA GLY A 376 2.72 -15.79 -6.57
C GLY A 376 2.97 -16.67 -5.34
N GLY A 377 3.66 -16.15 -4.34
CA GLY A 377 3.79 -16.85 -3.05
C GLY A 377 2.51 -16.79 -2.20
N ILE A 378 1.70 -15.74 -2.32
CA ILE A 378 0.35 -15.68 -1.73
C ILE A 378 -0.70 -15.98 -2.79
N ALA A 379 -0.74 -15.22 -3.89
CA ALA A 379 -1.74 -15.42 -4.93
C ALA A 379 -1.19 -15.43 -6.35
N GLY A 380 -1.69 -16.31 -7.23
CA GLY A 380 -1.36 -16.21 -8.65
C GLY A 380 -1.93 -14.92 -9.26
N TYR A 381 -3.21 -14.64 -9.01
CA TYR A 381 -3.88 -13.43 -9.50
C TYR A 381 -4.89 -12.87 -8.49
N ALA A 382 -4.72 -11.60 -8.11
CA ALA A 382 -5.74 -10.77 -7.47
C ALA A 382 -6.55 -10.02 -8.55
N TYR A 383 -7.75 -10.51 -8.86
CA TYR A 383 -8.55 -10.06 -10.00
C TYR A 383 -9.54 -8.96 -9.63
N GLY A 384 -9.51 -7.87 -10.41
CA GLY A 384 -10.44 -6.75 -10.31
C GLY A 384 -10.15 -5.79 -9.16
N ALA A 385 -10.63 -4.56 -9.30
CA ALA A 385 -10.38 -3.45 -8.36
C ALA A 385 -10.88 -3.69 -6.93
N GLY A 386 -11.82 -4.63 -6.74
CA GLY A 386 -12.33 -5.02 -5.41
C GLY A 386 -11.47 -6.05 -4.68
N SER A 387 -10.46 -6.63 -5.34
CA SER A 387 -9.56 -7.61 -4.70
C SER A 387 -8.58 -6.91 -3.76
N LYS A 388 -8.31 -7.54 -2.61
CA LYS A 388 -7.38 -7.03 -1.59
C LYS A 388 -6.51 -8.15 -1.05
N ILE A 389 -5.20 -7.92 -1.01
CA ILE A 389 -4.25 -8.74 -0.25
C ILE A 389 -3.57 -7.83 0.77
N SER A 390 -3.71 -8.12 2.07
CA SER A 390 -3.04 -7.32 3.10
C SER A 390 -2.47 -8.09 4.27
N GLU A 391 -1.52 -7.52 5.00
CA GLU A 391 -0.96 -8.09 6.24
C GLU A 391 -0.40 -9.52 6.04
N CYS A 392 0.06 -9.86 4.83
CA CYS A 392 0.51 -11.21 4.51
C CYS A 392 2.05 -11.30 4.53
N THR A 393 2.56 -12.41 5.06
CA THR A 393 4.00 -12.71 5.05
C THR A 393 4.27 -13.98 4.26
N VAL A 394 5.26 -13.94 3.37
CA VAL A 394 5.63 -15.08 2.54
C VAL A 394 7.14 -15.27 2.44
N SER A 395 7.59 -16.51 2.55
CA SER A 395 9.01 -16.90 2.47
C SER A 395 9.19 -18.18 1.65
N GLY A 396 10.40 -18.41 1.13
CA GLY A 396 10.74 -19.62 0.39
C GLY A 396 11.11 -19.32 -1.06
N THR A 397 10.67 -20.15 -2.01
CA THR A 397 11.08 -20.05 -3.42
C THR A 397 9.89 -19.98 -4.36
N VAL A 398 9.89 -19.01 -5.27
CA VAL A 398 8.90 -18.86 -6.33
C VAL A 398 9.62 -18.85 -7.68
N THR A 399 9.39 -19.86 -8.52
CA THR A 399 10.14 -20.05 -9.77
C THR A 399 9.22 -20.25 -10.97
N ALA A 400 9.39 -19.39 -11.98
CA ALA A 400 8.83 -19.60 -13.31
C ALA A 400 9.89 -20.19 -14.25
N ALA A 401 9.70 -21.44 -14.67
CA ALA A 401 10.74 -22.24 -15.32
C ALA A 401 10.96 -21.92 -16.81
N SER A 402 9.99 -21.36 -17.53
CA SER A 402 10.14 -21.02 -18.96
C SER A 402 9.01 -20.14 -19.50
N GLY A 403 9.23 -19.54 -20.68
CA GLY A 403 8.27 -18.78 -21.52
C GLY A 403 7.79 -17.44 -20.95
N PHE A 404 6.49 -17.14 -20.91
CA PHE A 404 5.92 -15.81 -20.63
C PHE A 404 4.90 -15.85 -19.48
N GLY A 405 4.85 -14.80 -18.67
CA GLY A 405 3.90 -14.69 -17.55
C GLY A 405 4.33 -13.66 -16.51
N TYR A 406 3.76 -13.78 -15.31
CA TYR A 406 3.98 -12.83 -14.21
C TYR A 406 4.35 -13.59 -12.95
N VAL A 407 5.41 -13.15 -12.28
CA VAL A 407 6.00 -13.83 -11.13
C VAL A 407 6.20 -12.82 -10.01
N GLY A 408 5.51 -13.04 -8.89
CA GLY A 408 5.66 -12.22 -7.69
C GLY A 408 6.01 -13.05 -6.47
N GLY A 409 6.77 -12.50 -5.53
CA GLY A 409 6.91 -13.14 -4.22
C GLY A 409 5.59 -13.16 -3.45
N VAL A 410 4.76 -12.12 -3.55
CA VAL A 410 3.39 -12.09 -2.98
C VAL A 410 2.36 -12.46 -4.04
N VAL A 411 2.31 -11.74 -5.16
CA VAL A 411 1.26 -11.90 -6.16
C VAL A 411 1.80 -11.93 -7.59
N GLY A 412 1.38 -12.88 -8.42
CA GLY A 412 1.78 -12.90 -9.83
C GLY A 412 1.27 -11.64 -10.56
N LYS A 413 -0.05 -11.42 -10.54
CA LYS A 413 -0.70 -10.22 -11.09
C LYS A 413 -1.70 -9.63 -10.10
N THR A 414 -1.84 -8.31 -10.05
CA THR A 414 -2.93 -7.63 -9.33
C THR A 414 -3.62 -6.58 -10.20
N ASP A 415 -4.95 -6.47 -10.08
CA ASP A 415 -5.72 -5.30 -10.51
C ASP A 415 -6.36 -4.55 -9.31
N GLY A 416 -6.04 -4.97 -8.07
CA GLY A 416 -6.61 -4.43 -6.82
C GLY A 416 -5.54 -3.88 -5.89
N VAL A 417 -5.78 -3.97 -4.58
CA VAL A 417 -4.89 -3.41 -3.55
C VAL A 417 -4.02 -4.50 -2.93
N ILE A 418 -2.71 -4.31 -2.93
CA ILE A 418 -1.74 -5.10 -2.17
C ILE A 418 -1.12 -4.17 -1.14
N THR A 419 -1.28 -4.46 0.15
CA THR A 419 -0.73 -3.56 1.18
C THR A 419 -0.22 -4.28 2.42
N GLU A 420 0.77 -3.72 3.11
CA GLU A 420 1.27 -4.30 4.37
C GLU A 420 1.75 -5.76 4.21
N CYS A 421 2.33 -6.08 3.05
CA CYS A 421 2.80 -7.43 2.74
C CYS A 421 4.33 -7.51 2.76
N THR A 422 4.86 -8.62 3.26
CA THR A 422 6.31 -8.87 3.32
C THR A 422 6.65 -10.14 2.56
N SER A 423 7.64 -10.05 1.67
CA SER A 423 8.21 -11.20 0.97
C SER A 423 9.69 -11.39 1.28
N ASP A 424 10.03 -12.54 1.83
CA ASP A 424 11.39 -13.07 1.96
C ASP A 424 11.58 -14.26 1.01
N CYS A 425 11.02 -14.16 -0.20
CA CYS A 425 11.11 -15.20 -1.22
C CYS A 425 12.27 -14.96 -2.16
N THR A 426 12.99 -16.03 -2.49
CA THR A 426 13.79 -16.04 -3.74
C THR A 426 12.81 -16.17 -4.91
N VAL A 427 12.74 -15.13 -5.76
CA VAL A 427 11.84 -15.07 -6.91
C VAL A 427 12.64 -15.15 -8.20
N THR A 428 12.35 -16.14 -9.05
CA THR A 428 13.14 -16.39 -10.26
C THR A 428 12.25 -16.60 -11.49
N GLY A 429 12.45 -15.79 -12.53
CA GLY A 429 11.87 -15.99 -13.86
C GLY A 429 12.92 -16.40 -14.88
N LEU A 430 12.89 -17.65 -15.35
CA LEU A 430 13.84 -18.18 -16.34
C LEU A 430 13.38 -17.96 -17.79
N GLY A 431 12.24 -17.31 -18.00
CA GLY A 431 11.71 -16.91 -19.29
C GLY A 431 11.55 -15.39 -19.42
N GLN A 432 10.80 -14.97 -20.43
CA GLN A 432 10.39 -13.58 -20.66
C GLN A 432 9.21 -13.23 -19.73
N HIS A 433 9.44 -13.27 -18.43
CA HIS A 433 8.45 -12.96 -17.40
C HIS A 433 8.68 -11.57 -16.81
N ASN A 434 7.61 -10.93 -16.34
CA ASN A 434 7.74 -9.80 -15.43
C ASN A 434 7.89 -10.35 -14.00
N VAL A 435 8.96 -9.98 -13.33
CA VAL A 435 9.37 -10.57 -12.06
C VAL A 435 9.48 -9.47 -11.01
N GLY A 436 8.77 -9.64 -9.89
CA GLY A 436 8.86 -8.75 -8.74
C GLY A 436 8.96 -9.50 -7.42
N GLY A 437 9.66 -8.93 -6.43
CA GLY A 437 9.67 -9.49 -5.08
C GLY A 437 8.31 -9.46 -4.39
N VAL A 438 7.45 -8.51 -4.74
CA VAL A 438 6.05 -8.46 -4.29
C VAL A 438 5.11 -8.83 -5.43
N ALA A 439 5.16 -8.11 -6.56
CA ALA A 439 4.24 -8.33 -7.67
C ALA A 439 4.93 -8.50 -9.03
N GLY A 440 4.51 -9.47 -9.84
CA GLY A 440 5.00 -9.57 -11.22
C GLY A 440 4.45 -8.43 -12.10
N TYR A 441 3.13 -8.20 -12.04
CA TYR A 441 2.46 -7.12 -12.77
C TYR A 441 1.37 -6.45 -11.93
N ALA A 442 1.40 -5.13 -11.89
CA ALA A 442 0.40 -4.28 -11.27
C ALA A 442 -0.38 -3.54 -12.37
N GLY A 443 -1.67 -3.85 -12.52
CA GLY A 443 -2.51 -3.29 -13.56
C GLY A 443 -2.93 -1.85 -13.31
N THR A 444 -3.64 -1.27 -14.28
CA THR A 444 -4.24 0.07 -14.14
C THR A 444 -5.15 0.11 -12.90
N GLU A 445 -5.09 1.21 -12.14
CA GLU A 445 -5.83 1.43 -10.88
C GLU A 445 -5.42 0.51 -9.71
N SER A 446 -4.48 -0.42 -9.89
CA SER A 446 -3.93 -1.20 -8.77
C SER A 446 -3.08 -0.31 -7.87
N VAL A 447 -3.03 -0.66 -6.58
CA VAL A 447 -2.21 0.03 -5.58
C VAL A 447 -1.38 -0.99 -4.83
N ILE A 448 -0.07 -0.83 -4.87
CA ILE A 448 0.88 -1.58 -4.05
C ILE A 448 1.49 -0.61 -3.05
N SER A 449 1.24 -0.82 -1.76
CA SER A 449 1.68 0.13 -0.72
C SER A 449 2.10 -0.51 0.59
N ASN A 450 3.04 0.08 1.33
CA ASN A 450 3.52 -0.48 2.61
C ASN A 450 4.01 -1.92 2.47
N CYS A 451 4.71 -2.24 1.38
CA CYS A 451 5.17 -3.60 1.10
C CYS A 451 6.69 -3.69 1.17
N SER A 452 7.23 -4.85 1.56
CA SER A 452 8.67 -5.08 1.58
C SER A 452 9.07 -6.39 0.87
N SER A 453 10.22 -6.33 0.21
CA SER A 453 10.90 -7.47 -0.42
C SER A 453 12.34 -7.57 0.12
N ALA A 454 12.71 -8.73 0.63
CA ALA A 454 14.03 -9.01 1.18
C ALA A 454 14.77 -10.18 0.50
N GLY A 455 14.04 -11.06 -0.19
CA GLY A 455 14.64 -12.16 -0.92
C GLY A 455 15.15 -11.75 -2.31
N ASP A 456 16.08 -12.55 -2.86
CA ASP A 456 16.67 -12.28 -4.17
C ASP A 456 15.65 -12.40 -5.31
N VAL A 457 15.66 -11.42 -6.22
CA VAL A 457 14.79 -11.37 -7.40
C VAL A 457 15.66 -11.50 -8.65
N SER A 458 15.30 -12.39 -9.57
CA SER A 458 16.08 -12.60 -10.80
C SER A 458 15.19 -12.90 -12.01
N GLY A 459 15.53 -12.34 -13.18
CA GLY A 459 14.71 -12.46 -14.38
C GLY A 459 15.39 -12.10 -15.70
N ILE A 460 14.64 -12.21 -16.80
CA ILE A 460 15.12 -11.89 -18.16
C ILE A 460 14.44 -10.66 -18.78
N ALA A 461 13.12 -10.48 -18.60
CA ALA A 461 12.37 -9.36 -19.20
C ALA A 461 12.34 -8.14 -18.26
N GLU A 462 11.24 -7.91 -17.52
CA GLU A 462 11.13 -6.78 -16.59
C GLU A 462 11.30 -7.25 -15.15
N ILE A 463 12.29 -6.70 -14.44
CA ILE A 463 12.69 -7.17 -13.10
C ILE A 463 12.68 -5.99 -12.14
N GLY A 464 11.84 -6.07 -11.10
CA GLY A 464 11.83 -5.10 -10.01
C GLY A 464 12.06 -5.78 -8.67
N GLY A 465 12.80 -5.17 -7.75
CA GLY A 465 12.90 -5.70 -6.38
C GLY A 465 11.54 -5.81 -5.69
N VAL A 466 10.57 -4.95 -6.06
CA VAL A 466 9.18 -4.99 -5.57
C VAL A 466 8.20 -5.38 -6.69
N VAL A 467 8.21 -4.67 -7.82
CA VAL A 467 7.24 -4.86 -8.91
C VAL A 467 7.95 -5.04 -10.26
N GLY A 468 7.67 -6.11 -10.99
CA GLY A 468 8.24 -6.30 -12.33
C GLY A 468 7.80 -5.21 -13.31
N TYR A 469 6.48 -5.05 -13.49
CA TYR A 469 5.89 -4.01 -14.32
C TYR A 469 4.67 -3.38 -13.63
N THR A 470 4.49 -2.05 -13.75
CA THR A 470 3.32 -1.35 -13.21
C THR A 470 2.65 -0.39 -14.21
N ASP A 471 1.32 -0.44 -14.28
CA ASP A 471 0.44 0.60 -14.82
C ASP A 471 -0.38 1.29 -13.69
N GLY A 472 -0.06 1.00 -12.43
CA GLY A 472 -0.77 1.48 -11.23
C GLY A 472 0.12 2.32 -10.30
N VAL A 473 -0.23 2.35 -9.01
CA VAL A 473 0.52 3.09 -7.98
C VAL A 473 1.38 2.13 -7.17
N VAL A 474 2.67 2.44 -7.03
CA VAL A 474 3.60 1.76 -6.13
C VAL A 474 4.13 2.81 -5.16
N THR A 475 3.82 2.69 -3.87
CA THR A 475 4.20 3.72 -2.90
C THR A 475 4.60 3.13 -1.57
N ILE A 476 5.50 3.75 -0.80
CA ILE A 476 5.89 3.27 0.54
C ILE A 476 6.37 1.81 0.47
N CYS A 477 7.22 1.49 -0.49
CA CYS A 477 7.72 0.14 -0.73
C CYS A 477 9.22 0.04 -0.50
N ILE A 478 9.66 -1.08 0.08
CA ILE A 478 11.06 -1.33 0.42
C ILE A 478 11.58 -2.55 -0.35
N ASN A 479 12.71 -2.40 -1.01
CA ASN A 479 13.54 -3.52 -1.47
C ASN A 479 14.87 -3.55 -0.72
N THR A 480 15.20 -4.71 -0.15
CA THR A 480 16.51 -5.01 0.45
C THR A 480 17.20 -6.23 -0.18
N GLY A 481 16.46 -7.03 -0.96
CA GLY A 481 17.00 -8.20 -1.66
C GLY A 481 17.77 -7.82 -2.92
N THR A 482 18.65 -8.71 -3.39
CA THR A 482 19.39 -8.47 -4.63
C THR A 482 18.48 -8.59 -5.86
N VAL A 483 18.73 -7.77 -6.89
CA VAL A 483 17.94 -7.74 -8.12
C VAL A 483 18.85 -8.01 -9.32
N ASN A 484 18.69 -9.18 -9.96
CA ASN A 484 19.53 -9.61 -11.07
C ASN A 484 18.73 -9.69 -12.38
N GLY A 485 19.01 -8.80 -13.30
CA GLY A 485 18.50 -8.79 -14.68
C GLY A 485 19.50 -9.37 -15.67
N SER A 486 19.02 -9.69 -16.88
CA SER A 486 19.90 -10.23 -17.94
C SER A 486 19.65 -9.67 -19.34
N ASN A 487 18.48 -9.10 -19.63
CA ASN A 487 18.19 -8.53 -20.96
C ASN A 487 17.30 -7.29 -20.95
N GLY A 488 16.14 -7.31 -20.28
CA GLY A 488 15.20 -6.19 -20.22
C GLY A 488 15.46 -5.21 -19.06
N HIS A 489 14.43 -4.50 -18.59
CA HIS A 489 14.62 -3.41 -17.64
C HIS A 489 14.71 -3.92 -16.20
N THR A 490 15.66 -3.37 -15.45
CA THR A 490 15.95 -3.81 -14.08
C THR A 490 15.88 -2.62 -13.14
N GLY A 491 15.03 -2.68 -12.12
CA GLY A 491 14.90 -1.62 -11.12
C GLY A 491 14.96 -2.14 -9.69
N GLY A 492 15.50 -1.34 -8.78
CA GLY A 492 15.51 -1.67 -7.36
C GLY A 492 14.10 -1.83 -6.76
N VAL A 493 13.13 -1.04 -7.23
CA VAL A 493 11.73 -1.13 -6.81
C VAL A 493 10.86 -1.62 -7.97
N VAL A 494 10.94 -0.98 -9.13
CA VAL A 494 10.10 -1.27 -10.30
C VAL A 494 10.95 -1.55 -11.54
N GLY A 495 10.72 -2.67 -12.22
CA GLY A 495 11.40 -2.96 -13.50
C GLY A 495 11.01 -1.98 -14.60
N ALA A 496 9.72 -1.89 -14.91
CA ALA A 496 9.18 -0.96 -15.90
C ALA A 496 7.85 -0.31 -15.44
N ALA A 497 7.69 0.98 -15.75
CA ALA A 497 6.56 1.81 -15.36
C ALA A 497 5.86 2.45 -16.58
N GLY A 498 4.56 2.21 -16.73
CA GLY A 498 3.71 2.75 -17.79
C GLY A 498 3.37 4.25 -17.59
N GLY A 499 2.83 4.89 -18.63
CA GLY A 499 2.64 6.36 -18.67
C GLY A 499 1.68 6.94 -17.63
N ASN A 500 0.74 6.17 -17.08
CA ASN A 500 -0.20 6.65 -16.05
C ASN A 500 0.11 6.09 -14.64
N SER A 501 1.32 5.59 -14.44
CA SER A 501 1.74 4.99 -13.16
C SER A 501 2.45 5.99 -12.26
N THR A 502 2.58 5.64 -10.98
CA THR A 502 3.29 6.47 -10.00
C THR A 502 4.17 5.58 -9.13
N VAL A 503 5.44 5.96 -8.94
CA VAL A 503 6.33 5.37 -7.93
C VAL A 503 6.75 6.44 -6.94
N SER A 504 6.42 6.24 -5.67
CA SER A 504 6.75 7.24 -4.66
C SER A 504 7.11 6.67 -3.30
N ASN A 505 7.75 7.47 -2.45
CA ASN A 505 8.03 7.12 -1.06
C ASN A 505 8.73 5.76 -0.89
N SER A 506 9.52 5.34 -1.88
CA SER A 506 10.07 3.99 -1.94
C SER A 506 11.57 3.97 -1.73
N PHE A 507 12.05 2.90 -1.13
CA PHE A 507 13.45 2.74 -0.72
C PHE A 507 14.05 1.46 -1.29
N ASN A 508 15.25 1.58 -1.85
CA ASN A 508 16.06 0.44 -2.28
C ASN A 508 17.42 0.44 -1.59
N SER A 509 17.75 -0.63 -0.87
CA SER A 509 19.12 -0.93 -0.42
C SER A 509 19.70 -2.20 -1.04
N GLY A 510 18.89 -2.94 -1.81
CA GLY A 510 19.33 -4.14 -2.51
C GLY A 510 20.31 -3.83 -3.62
N ALA A 511 21.33 -4.69 -3.79
CA ALA A 511 22.25 -4.61 -4.92
C ALA A 511 21.55 -4.98 -6.23
N ILE A 512 21.80 -4.22 -7.28
CA ILE A 512 21.20 -4.38 -8.60
C ILE A 512 22.29 -4.69 -9.62
N ASP A 513 22.14 -5.80 -10.34
CA ASP A 513 22.95 -6.17 -11.50
C ASP A 513 22.02 -6.35 -12.70
N GLY A 514 21.99 -5.40 -13.62
CA GLY A 514 21.21 -5.49 -14.87
C GLY A 514 21.83 -6.43 -15.92
N GLY A 515 23.00 -6.98 -15.64
CA GLY A 515 23.72 -7.91 -16.50
C GLY A 515 24.17 -7.28 -17.82
N ASN A 516 24.24 -8.12 -18.86
CA ASN A 516 24.73 -7.72 -20.18
C ASN A 516 23.65 -7.23 -21.16
N GLY A 517 22.44 -7.00 -20.66
CA GLY A 517 21.28 -6.56 -21.44
C GLY A 517 21.41 -5.13 -22.00
N GLN A 518 20.44 -4.74 -22.84
CA GLN A 518 20.31 -3.36 -23.34
C GLN A 518 19.17 -2.58 -22.70
N GLY A 519 18.45 -3.17 -21.74
CA GLY A 519 17.43 -2.47 -20.96
C GLY A 519 18.04 -1.49 -19.96
N GLY A 520 17.28 -0.42 -19.65
CA GLY A 520 17.60 0.50 -18.56
C GLY A 520 17.71 -0.18 -17.20
N VAL A 521 18.71 0.24 -16.42
CA VAL A 521 19.00 -0.25 -15.07
C VAL A 521 18.92 0.93 -14.10
N GLY A 522 17.97 0.91 -13.16
CA GLY A 522 17.72 2.03 -12.26
C GLY A 522 17.73 1.64 -10.79
N GLY A 523 18.27 2.49 -9.94
CA GLY A 523 18.23 2.27 -8.49
C GLY A 523 16.82 2.19 -7.91
N ILE A 524 15.81 2.78 -8.56
CA ILE A 524 14.39 2.67 -8.22
C ILE A 524 13.61 2.09 -9.39
N VAL A 525 13.70 2.69 -10.59
CA VAL A 525 12.93 2.30 -11.78
C VAL A 525 13.84 1.97 -12.96
N GLY A 526 13.73 0.78 -13.55
CA GLY A 526 14.52 0.40 -14.73
C GLY A 526 14.12 1.20 -15.98
N TYR A 527 12.83 1.22 -16.31
CA TYR A 527 12.26 1.99 -17.42
C TYR A 527 11.03 2.80 -17.01
N ALA A 528 10.99 4.05 -17.45
CA ALA A 528 9.89 4.97 -17.23
C ALA A 528 9.38 5.55 -18.54
N ASN A 529 8.06 5.50 -18.73
CA ASN A 529 7.37 6.17 -19.83
C ASN A 529 7.27 7.71 -19.58
N PRO A 530 7.28 8.58 -20.60
CA PRO A 530 7.26 10.05 -20.42
C PRO A 530 6.23 10.63 -19.44
N ASP A 531 5.01 10.07 -19.40
CA ASP A 531 3.90 10.60 -18.57
C ASP A 531 3.91 10.08 -17.11
N PHE A 532 4.84 9.18 -16.80
CA PHE A 532 5.04 8.59 -15.46
C PHE A 532 5.39 9.64 -14.40
N THR A 533 4.97 9.39 -13.15
CA THR A 533 5.28 10.25 -11.99
C THR A 533 6.18 9.53 -10.97
N ILE A 534 7.26 10.17 -10.54
CA ILE A 534 8.23 9.60 -9.58
C ILE A 534 8.72 10.61 -8.55
N TYR A 535 8.51 10.35 -7.26
CA TYR A 535 8.94 11.29 -6.22
C TYR A 535 9.16 10.71 -4.83
N HIS A 536 9.94 11.40 -4.01
CA HIS A 536 10.29 10.97 -2.65
C HIS A 536 10.88 9.56 -2.62
N ASN A 537 11.89 9.27 -3.44
CA ASN A 537 12.51 7.94 -3.44
C ASN A 537 13.97 8.02 -3.03
N LEU A 538 14.47 6.94 -2.43
CA LEU A 538 15.87 6.82 -2.01
C LEU A 538 16.47 5.48 -2.42
N SER A 539 17.57 5.51 -3.19
CA SER A 539 18.35 4.33 -3.52
C SER A 539 19.76 4.40 -2.96
N VAL A 540 20.14 3.41 -2.14
CA VAL A 540 21.47 3.29 -1.54
C VAL A 540 22.16 1.98 -1.91
N GLY A 541 21.47 1.09 -2.63
CA GLY A 541 22.02 -0.15 -3.16
C GLY A 541 22.97 0.09 -4.34
N THR A 542 23.88 -0.86 -4.58
CA THR A 542 24.78 -0.77 -5.74
C THR A 542 24.00 -0.95 -7.05
N VAL A 543 24.32 -0.16 -8.08
CA VAL A 543 23.67 -0.28 -9.40
C VAL A 543 24.72 -0.56 -10.46
N GLU A 544 24.70 -1.76 -11.03
CA GLU A 544 25.63 -2.22 -12.05
C GLU A 544 24.87 -2.63 -13.32
N GLY A 545 25.43 -2.30 -14.48
CA GLY A 545 24.84 -2.63 -15.78
C GLY A 545 25.71 -2.13 -16.93
N ASN A 546 25.44 -2.60 -18.15
CA ASN A 546 26.26 -2.27 -19.31
C ASN A 546 25.82 -1.00 -20.06
N GLN A 547 24.54 -0.62 -20.01
CA GLN A 547 23.97 0.51 -20.74
C GLN A 547 22.79 1.11 -19.96
N LEU A 548 22.56 2.43 -20.12
CA LEU A 548 21.40 3.13 -19.54
C LEU A 548 21.24 2.88 -18.03
N VAL A 549 22.35 3.07 -17.30
CA VAL A 549 22.43 2.89 -15.86
C VAL A 549 22.21 4.24 -15.18
N GLY A 550 21.20 4.33 -14.32
CA GLY A 550 20.88 5.54 -13.57
C GLY A 550 20.68 5.29 -12.08
N GLY A 551 21.04 6.27 -11.25
CA GLY A 551 20.95 6.15 -9.79
C GLY A 551 19.51 6.00 -9.27
N VAL A 552 18.54 6.54 -10.00
CA VAL A 552 17.10 6.40 -9.71
C VAL A 552 16.38 5.75 -10.88
N VAL A 553 16.45 6.35 -12.07
CA VAL A 553 15.80 5.85 -13.30
C VAL A 553 16.85 5.44 -14.33
N GLY A 554 16.76 4.20 -14.85
CA GLY A 554 17.70 3.70 -15.86
C GLY A 554 17.44 4.24 -17.28
N ASN A 555 16.21 4.10 -17.77
CA ASN A 555 15.79 4.63 -19.07
C ASN A 555 14.47 5.40 -18.92
N GLY A 556 14.55 6.73 -18.82
CA GLY A 556 13.42 7.64 -18.83
C GLY A 556 13.49 8.54 -20.05
N ASN A 557 12.90 8.14 -21.18
CA ASN A 557 12.82 9.03 -22.34
C ASN A 557 11.92 10.25 -22.00
N ALA A 558 12.52 11.34 -21.55
CA ALA A 558 11.87 12.64 -21.29
C ALA A 558 10.72 12.61 -20.27
N ILE A 559 10.99 12.16 -19.03
CA ILE A 559 10.08 12.44 -17.91
C ILE A 559 9.97 13.97 -17.77
N HIS A 560 8.74 14.48 -17.66
CA HIS A 560 8.51 15.92 -17.49
C HIS A 560 9.00 16.35 -16.11
N ASN A 561 9.71 17.47 -16.00
CA ASN A 561 10.26 17.94 -14.71
C ASN A 561 9.19 18.12 -13.62
N ASP A 562 7.93 18.39 -14.00
CA ASP A 562 6.81 18.50 -13.06
C ASP A 562 6.34 17.14 -12.49
N ASN A 563 6.75 16.04 -13.10
CA ASN A 563 6.38 14.68 -12.72
C ASN A 563 7.49 13.98 -11.92
N ALA A 564 8.62 14.66 -11.68
CA ALA A 564 9.77 14.04 -11.03
C ALA A 564 10.47 14.99 -10.05
N TRP A 565 10.40 14.70 -8.75
CA TRP A 565 11.00 15.54 -7.70
C TRP A 565 11.42 14.73 -6.47
N ASN A 566 12.38 15.24 -5.71
CA ASN A 566 12.84 14.64 -4.45
C ASN A 566 13.24 13.16 -4.58
N ASN A 567 13.99 12.80 -5.62
CA ASN A 567 14.55 11.47 -5.78
C ASN A 567 16.06 11.51 -5.48
N TYR A 568 16.56 10.61 -4.63
CA TYR A 568 17.93 10.64 -4.13
C TYR A 568 18.64 9.30 -4.32
N TYR A 569 19.94 9.36 -4.63
CA TYR A 569 20.78 8.17 -4.74
C TYR A 569 22.20 8.37 -4.20
N LEU A 570 22.87 7.29 -3.82
CA LEU A 570 24.21 7.33 -3.22
C LEU A 570 25.34 7.39 -4.28
N ASP A 571 26.16 8.46 -4.28
CA ASP A 571 27.25 8.71 -5.27
C ASP A 571 28.44 9.53 -4.69
N TYR A 572 29.34 8.90 -3.91
CA TYR A 572 30.57 9.55 -3.38
C TYR A 572 31.84 8.77 -3.78
N GLU A 573 33.06 9.26 -3.48
CA GLU A 573 34.33 8.54 -3.74
C GLU A 573 34.34 7.14 -3.07
N GLY A 574 33.95 6.11 -3.84
CA GLY A 574 33.67 4.74 -3.35
C GLY A 574 32.33 4.16 -3.82
N ALA A 575 31.49 4.96 -4.51
CA ALA A 575 30.28 4.51 -5.17
C ALA A 575 30.60 3.54 -6.33
N PRO A 576 29.69 2.60 -6.65
CA PRO A 576 29.93 1.54 -7.64
C PRO A 576 30.29 2.09 -9.02
N ASP A 577 31.19 1.40 -9.72
CA ASP A 577 31.74 1.79 -11.03
C ASP A 577 30.68 2.00 -12.15
N GLY A 578 29.39 1.73 -11.88
CA GLY A 578 28.25 1.84 -12.80
C GLY A 578 27.47 3.16 -12.79
N THR A 579 27.60 4.03 -11.77
CA THR A 579 26.85 5.32 -11.72
C THR A 579 27.40 6.40 -12.66
N ASN A 580 28.64 6.22 -13.14
CA ASN A 580 29.36 7.21 -13.94
C ASN A 580 29.01 7.19 -15.44
N SER A 581 28.16 6.26 -15.89
CA SER A 581 27.88 6.03 -17.30
C SER A 581 26.39 5.85 -17.59
N GLY A 582 25.63 6.94 -17.51
CA GLY A 582 24.30 6.95 -18.13
C GLY A 582 23.17 7.67 -17.42
N ASP A 583 23.42 8.57 -16.46
CA ASP A 583 22.33 9.40 -15.92
C ASP A 583 21.57 10.06 -17.08
N VAL A 584 20.31 9.65 -17.23
CA VAL A 584 19.44 10.08 -18.32
C VAL A 584 18.97 11.49 -18.02
N LEU A 585 19.79 12.50 -18.32
CA LEU A 585 19.51 13.96 -18.29
C LEU A 585 18.76 14.46 -17.03
N ASN A 586 19.24 15.51 -16.35
CA ASN A 586 18.67 16.23 -15.18
C ASN A 586 17.12 16.51 -15.09
N ASN A 587 16.29 16.03 -16.00
CA ASN A 587 14.84 16.17 -16.07
C ASN A 587 14.04 15.14 -15.24
N ASP A 588 14.66 14.15 -14.61
CA ASP A 588 13.99 13.15 -13.74
C ASP A 588 13.99 13.52 -12.24
N GLY A 589 14.43 14.73 -11.90
CA GLY A 589 14.48 15.21 -10.51
C GLY A 589 15.38 14.39 -9.58
N ALA A 590 16.24 13.52 -10.13
CA ALA A 590 17.18 12.72 -9.37
C ALA A 590 18.40 13.54 -8.95
N LEU A 591 18.81 13.41 -7.69
CA LEU A 591 19.96 14.10 -7.13
C LEU A 591 20.87 13.11 -6.41
N PRO A 592 22.19 13.10 -6.72
CA PRO A 592 23.14 12.36 -5.89
C PRO A 592 23.18 12.98 -4.49
N ILE A 593 23.33 12.13 -3.47
CA ILE A 593 23.41 12.56 -2.08
C ILE A 593 24.65 13.43 -1.85
N GLY A 594 25.79 13.08 -2.47
CA GLY A 594 27.04 13.81 -2.33
C GLY A 594 27.42 14.01 -0.86
N ASP A 595 27.60 15.28 -0.46
CA ASP A 595 27.96 15.68 0.90
C ASP A 595 26.74 15.90 1.84
N MET A 596 25.51 15.61 1.38
CA MET A 596 24.30 15.77 2.22
C MET A 596 24.31 14.81 3.41
N THR A 597 23.91 15.31 4.57
CA THR A 597 23.65 14.50 5.76
C THR A 597 22.37 13.69 5.61
N TRP A 598 22.24 12.58 6.34
CA TRP A 598 21.02 11.78 6.32
C TRP A 598 19.81 12.54 6.86
N GLU A 599 20.01 13.48 7.78
CA GLU A 599 18.99 14.40 8.24
C GLU A 599 18.52 15.34 7.14
N GLU A 600 19.42 15.89 6.32
CA GLU A 600 19.05 16.71 5.16
C GLU A 600 18.33 15.91 4.09
N VAL A 601 18.72 14.65 3.87
CA VAL A 601 18.02 13.73 2.95
C VAL A 601 16.62 13.43 3.48
N TYR A 602 16.49 13.13 4.77
CA TYR A 602 15.20 12.92 5.45
C TYR A 602 14.28 14.13 5.31
N ASP A 603 14.75 15.34 5.63
CA ASP A 603 13.93 16.56 5.58
C ASP A 603 13.42 16.87 4.17
N ARG A 604 14.13 16.42 3.13
CA ARG A 604 13.72 16.60 1.73
C ARG A 604 12.82 15.48 1.22
N LEU A 605 12.92 14.28 1.78
CA LEU A 605 12.01 13.17 1.51
C LEU A 605 10.67 13.36 2.25
N ASP A 606 10.71 13.99 3.43
CA ASP A 606 9.58 14.21 4.34
C ASP A 606 9.04 15.65 4.32
N ASP A 607 9.15 16.34 3.17
CA ASP A 607 8.70 17.73 3.02
C ASP A 607 7.15 17.86 3.05
N ASP A 608 6.58 19.06 2.75
CA ASP A 608 5.13 19.32 2.82
C ASP A 608 4.27 18.35 1.97
N GLU A 609 4.86 17.51 1.10
CA GLU A 609 4.18 16.43 0.36
C GLU A 609 4.56 14.99 0.81
N GLY A 610 5.54 14.82 1.70
CA GLY A 610 6.01 13.53 2.25
C GLY A 610 5.33 13.09 3.56
N GLU A 611 4.54 13.97 4.18
CA GLU A 611 3.65 13.78 5.35
C GLU A 611 4.00 12.66 6.38
N GLY A 612 5.21 12.65 6.92
CA GLY A 612 5.59 11.75 8.03
C GLY A 612 5.67 10.28 7.62
N VAL A 613 5.86 10.01 6.33
CA VAL A 613 6.05 8.67 5.77
C VAL A 613 7.46 8.17 6.04
N TRP A 614 8.45 9.06 6.01
CA TRP A 614 9.85 8.69 6.25
C TRP A 614 10.16 8.73 7.75
N SER A 615 11.06 7.84 8.18
CA SER A 615 11.58 7.77 9.54
C SER A 615 13.09 8.00 9.54
N GLN A 616 13.58 8.73 10.56
CA GLN A 616 15.01 9.02 10.74
C GLN A 616 15.81 7.81 11.24
N ASP A 617 15.16 6.81 11.81
CA ASP A 617 15.80 5.61 12.34
C ASP A 617 15.61 4.44 11.36
N MET A 618 16.62 3.56 11.25
CA MET A 618 16.50 2.09 11.16
C MET A 618 17.35 1.34 10.10
N ASP A 619 18.62 1.69 9.96
CA ASP A 619 19.73 0.71 9.84
C ASP A 619 20.84 1.09 10.83
N ASP A 620 21.89 0.27 11.00
CA ASP A 620 23.00 0.57 11.93
C ASP A 620 23.79 1.85 11.55
N ASN A 621 23.45 2.50 10.42
CA ASN A 621 24.17 3.63 9.83
C ASN A 621 23.34 4.92 9.76
N GLY A 622 22.08 4.91 10.21
CA GLY A 622 21.20 6.09 10.25
C GLY A 622 20.57 6.47 8.91
N ILE A 623 20.40 5.53 7.98
CA ILE A 623 19.79 5.79 6.66
C ILE A 623 18.26 5.94 6.82
N PRO A 624 17.63 7.01 6.29
CA PRO A 624 16.19 7.20 6.34
C PRO A 624 15.45 6.12 5.56
N LYS A 625 14.30 5.67 6.08
CA LYS A 625 13.44 4.71 5.37
C LYS A 625 11.95 4.99 5.60
N PRO A 626 11.07 4.61 4.67
CA PRO A 626 9.63 4.72 4.87
C PRO A 626 9.15 3.82 6.01
N GLU A 627 8.19 4.27 6.81
CA GLU A 627 7.53 3.46 7.85
C GLU A 627 6.60 2.42 7.20
N VAL A 628 7.06 1.16 7.15
CA VAL A 628 6.28 0.03 6.57
C VAL A 628 5.41 -0.69 7.63
N THR A 629 5.51 -0.31 8.90
CA THR A 629 4.70 -0.89 9.99
C THR A 629 3.70 0.12 10.54
N VAL A 630 2.41 -0.18 10.44
CA VAL A 630 1.46 0.26 11.45
C VAL A 630 1.13 -0.95 12.32
N ALA A 631 1.49 -0.87 13.60
CA ALA A 631 0.97 -1.77 14.62
C ALA A 631 -0.57 -1.75 14.60
N GLU A 632 -1.23 -2.83 15.01
CA GLU A 632 -2.65 -2.76 15.41
C GLU A 632 -2.83 -1.56 16.35
N GLY A 633 -3.49 -0.52 15.84
CA GLY A 633 -3.65 0.73 16.52
C GLY A 633 -4.75 1.51 15.83
N GLU A 634 -5.75 1.88 16.61
CA GLU A 634 -6.56 3.08 16.35
C GLU A 634 -5.70 4.16 15.71
N ILE A 635 -6.27 4.97 14.82
CA ILE A 635 -5.68 6.26 14.46
C ILE A 635 -5.34 6.99 15.77
N VAL A 636 -4.06 6.99 16.13
CA VAL A 636 -3.61 7.72 17.31
C VAL A 636 -3.66 9.18 16.86
N SER A 637 -4.66 9.87 17.39
CA SER A 637 -4.99 11.29 17.25
C SER A 637 -3.85 12.31 17.41
N SER A 638 -2.58 11.92 17.39
CA SER A 638 -1.44 12.73 17.81
C SER A 638 -0.60 13.40 16.71
N LYS A 639 -0.96 13.33 15.41
CA LYS A 639 -0.21 14.05 14.35
C LYS A 639 -1.04 14.75 13.27
N ILE A 640 -2.30 15.10 13.57
CA ILE A 640 -2.92 16.21 12.85
C ILE A 640 -2.40 17.50 13.49
N LYS A 641 -1.70 18.36 12.72
CA LYS A 641 -1.21 19.67 13.20
C LYS A 641 -2.33 20.39 13.94
N GLU A 642 -2.09 20.69 15.22
CA GLU A 642 -3.00 21.34 16.16
C GLU A 642 -3.49 22.70 15.65
N GLY A 643 -4.42 22.70 14.70
CA GLY A 643 -5.42 23.73 14.56
C GLY A 643 -6.64 23.31 15.38
N LYS A 644 -6.55 23.43 16.70
CA LYS A 644 -7.63 23.19 17.70
C LYS A 644 -8.93 22.64 17.11
N TYR A 645 -9.06 21.32 17.08
CA TYR A 645 -10.36 20.69 16.97
C TYR A 645 -11.23 21.14 18.13
N TYR A 646 -12.36 21.77 17.84
CA TYR A 646 -13.50 21.62 18.72
C TYR A 646 -14.20 20.32 18.32
N THR A 647 -13.65 19.19 18.76
CA THR A 647 -14.42 17.96 18.90
C THR A 647 -15.40 18.19 20.05
N ALA A 648 -16.50 18.84 19.75
CA ALA A 648 -17.67 18.73 20.60
C ALA A 648 -18.34 17.40 20.22
N ALA A 649 -18.17 16.40 21.08
CA ALA A 649 -19.18 15.36 21.19
C ALA A 649 -20.49 16.09 21.53
N PHE A 650 -21.45 16.11 20.60
CA PHE A 650 -22.75 16.74 20.84
C PHE A 650 -23.75 15.69 21.31
N PRO A 651 -24.09 15.67 22.61
CA PRO A 651 -25.47 15.41 22.98
C PRO A 651 -26.30 16.62 22.49
N GLU A 652 -27.39 16.34 21.79
CA GLU A 652 -28.54 17.21 21.48
C GLU A 652 -28.29 18.74 21.44
N ALA A 653 -28.25 19.27 20.22
CA ALA A 653 -28.49 20.68 19.85
C ALA A 653 -27.75 21.77 20.66
N THR A 654 -26.59 22.23 20.18
CA THR A 654 -26.10 23.59 20.46
C THR A 654 -25.23 24.12 19.31
N SER A 655 -25.42 25.40 18.96
CA SER A 655 -24.70 26.11 17.90
C SER A 655 -23.25 26.41 18.27
N ILE A 656 -22.29 26.08 17.40
CA ILE A 656 -20.87 26.48 17.55
C ILE A 656 -20.68 27.88 17.00
N THR A 657 -19.96 28.76 17.71
CA THR A 657 -19.40 30.00 17.14
C THR A 657 -17.96 29.76 16.72
N ILE A 658 -17.69 29.79 15.41
CA ILE A 658 -16.37 29.68 14.80
C ILE A 658 -15.90 31.09 14.42
N THR A 659 -14.74 31.48 14.95
CA THR A 659 -14.24 32.86 14.93
C THR A 659 -13.27 33.16 13.79
N SER A 660 -13.12 32.30 12.78
CA SER A 660 -12.34 32.63 11.60
C SER A 660 -12.79 31.94 10.32
N ASP A 661 -12.36 32.56 9.23
CA ASP A 661 -12.93 32.66 7.89
C ASP A 661 -12.39 31.62 6.90
N SER A 662 -11.85 30.49 7.38
CA SER A 662 -11.13 29.55 6.50
C SER A 662 -11.53 28.08 6.56
N VAL A 663 -11.68 27.43 7.72
CA VAL A 663 -12.03 25.99 7.73
C VAL A 663 -13.01 25.68 8.84
N PHE A 664 -14.04 24.88 8.56
CA PHE A 664 -14.83 24.27 9.61
C PHE A 664 -15.36 22.89 9.23
N THR A 665 -15.70 22.13 10.27
CA THR A 665 -16.04 20.71 10.18
C THR A 665 -17.41 20.44 10.76
N GLY A 666 -18.18 19.56 10.13
CA GLY A 666 -19.44 19.03 10.66
C GLY A 666 -19.49 17.52 10.52
N ALA A 667 -19.63 16.82 11.64
CA ALA A 667 -19.89 15.39 11.70
C ALA A 667 -21.36 15.15 12.08
N PHE A 668 -22.03 14.20 11.44
CA PHE A 668 -23.40 13.83 11.81
C PHE A 668 -23.76 12.42 11.32
N ASN A 669 -24.68 11.80 12.06
CA ASN A 669 -25.23 10.49 11.75
C ASN A 669 -26.62 10.66 11.13
N VAL A 670 -26.82 10.08 9.95
CA VAL A 670 -28.06 10.14 9.19
C VAL A 670 -28.73 8.79 9.26
N HIS A 671 -29.92 8.74 9.86
CA HIS A 671 -30.78 7.57 9.84
C HIS A 671 -31.80 7.69 8.72
N TYR A 672 -31.77 6.76 7.77
CA TYR A 672 -32.65 6.77 6.60
C TYR A 672 -33.95 6.05 6.89
N ASN A 673 -35.08 6.74 6.77
CA ASN A 673 -36.40 6.17 7.02
C ASN A 673 -36.93 5.40 5.78
N GLU A 674 -36.35 5.64 4.62
CA GLU A 674 -36.69 5.02 3.33
C GLU A 674 -35.42 4.67 2.55
N ALA A 675 -35.53 3.76 1.58
CA ALA A 675 -34.39 3.42 0.73
C ALA A 675 -33.95 4.64 -0.12
N CYS A 676 -32.65 4.88 -0.21
CA CYS A 676 -32.12 6.10 -0.83
C CYS A 676 -30.89 5.82 -1.71
N ASN A 677 -30.81 6.48 -2.87
CA ASN A 677 -29.59 6.51 -3.66
C ASN A 677 -28.68 7.64 -3.13
N LEU A 678 -27.55 7.28 -2.52
CA LEU A 678 -26.64 8.25 -1.91
C LEU A 678 -25.95 9.16 -2.94
N ALA A 679 -25.73 8.67 -4.17
CA ALA A 679 -25.07 9.43 -5.24
C ALA A 679 -25.85 10.69 -5.65
N THR A 680 -27.18 10.67 -5.53
CA THR A 680 -28.05 11.78 -5.94
C THR A 680 -28.38 12.75 -4.81
N GLN A 681 -27.90 12.49 -3.59
CA GLN A 681 -28.07 13.42 -2.48
C GLN A 681 -27.26 14.70 -2.71
N THR A 682 -27.69 15.79 -2.09
CA THR A 682 -26.98 17.06 -2.21
C THR A 682 -26.57 17.59 -0.84
N ILE A 683 -25.40 18.20 -0.77
CA ILE A 683 -24.84 18.87 0.40
C ILE A 683 -24.73 20.37 0.13
N GLY A 684 -25.00 21.19 1.14
CA GLY A 684 -24.76 22.62 1.05
C GLY A 684 -24.83 23.32 2.40
N LEU A 685 -24.37 24.56 2.43
CA LEU A 685 -24.53 25.45 3.57
C LEU A 685 -25.83 26.24 3.45
N MET A 686 -26.51 26.40 4.59
CA MET A 686 -27.81 27.08 4.68
C MET A 686 -27.74 28.18 5.73
N ASN A 687 -28.17 29.40 5.42
CA ASN A 687 -28.47 30.40 6.45
C ASN A 687 -29.99 30.43 6.64
N GLY A 688 -30.47 29.89 7.75
CA GLY A 688 -31.88 29.55 7.91
C GLY A 688 -32.35 28.56 6.82
N GLU A 689 -33.35 28.97 6.02
CA GLU A 689 -33.87 28.17 4.89
C GLU A 689 -33.25 28.52 3.53
N THR A 690 -32.31 29.47 3.48
CA THR A 690 -31.69 29.93 2.22
C THR A 690 -30.34 29.25 1.98
N VAL A 691 -30.10 28.78 0.75
CA VAL A 691 -28.80 28.22 0.34
C VAL A 691 -27.76 29.33 0.30
N VAL A 692 -26.63 29.11 0.94
CA VAL A 692 -25.49 30.02 0.92
C VAL A 692 -24.71 29.78 -0.35
N THR A 693 -24.40 30.86 -1.08
CA THR A 693 -23.49 30.78 -2.22
C THR A 693 -22.07 30.49 -1.73
N LEU A 694 -21.52 29.36 -2.15
CA LEU A 694 -20.14 29.00 -1.86
C LEU A 694 -19.24 29.66 -2.92
N PRO A 695 -18.25 30.48 -2.54
CA PRO A 695 -17.41 31.19 -3.49
C PRO A 695 -16.48 30.25 -4.28
N ALA A 696 -16.01 30.70 -5.44
CA ALA A 696 -14.93 30.03 -6.18
C ALA A 696 -13.67 29.92 -5.29
N GLY A 697 -12.95 28.81 -5.42
CA GLY A 697 -11.81 28.45 -4.58
C GLY A 697 -12.18 27.73 -3.28
N THR A 698 -13.47 27.44 -3.04
CA THR A 698 -13.88 26.62 -1.89
C THR A 698 -13.57 25.16 -2.16
N SER A 699 -12.97 24.49 -1.18
CA SER A 699 -12.76 23.04 -1.15
C SER A 699 -13.70 22.42 -0.13
N ILE A 700 -14.31 21.29 -0.48
CA ILE A 700 -15.15 20.51 0.44
C ILE A 700 -14.59 19.10 0.50
N ILE A 701 -14.29 18.61 1.70
CA ILE A 701 -13.86 17.23 1.93
C ILE A 701 -15.02 16.48 2.59
N MET A 702 -15.23 15.23 2.16
CA MET A 702 -16.24 14.31 2.67
C MET A 702 -15.57 13.00 3.06
N LEU A 703 -15.70 12.58 4.31
CA LEU A 703 -15.39 11.22 4.75
C LEU A 703 -16.69 10.46 4.94
N VAL A 704 -16.79 9.32 4.27
CA VAL A 704 -17.92 8.39 4.32
C VAL A 704 -17.40 6.98 4.03
N ASP A 705 -17.91 5.98 4.76
CA ASP A 705 -17.53 4.57 4.59
C ASP A 705 -16.01 4.30 4.69
N GLY A 706 -15.30 5.09 5.50
CA GLY A 706 -13.85 4.96 5.71
C GLY A 706 -12.97 5.53 4.60
N ALA A 707 -13.55 6.16 3.58
CA ALA A 707 -12.83 6.76 2.46
C ALA A 707 -13.05 8.29 2.39
N TYR A 708 -11.99 9.01 2.01
CA TYR A 708 -12.04 10.46 1.82
C TYR A 708 -12.31 10.83 0.36
N TYR A 709 -13.16 11.84 0.18
CA TYR A 709 -13.51 12.43 -1.10
C TYR A 709 -13.41 13.95 -1.02
N TYR A 710 -13.21 14.61 -2.16
CA TYR A 710 -13.06 16.06 -2.24
C TYR A 710 -13.80 16.67 -3.44
N LYS A 711 -14.20 17.93 -3.31
CA LYS A 711 -14.62 18.79 -4.42
C LYS A 711 -13.96 20.15 -4.28
N ASN A 712 -13.21 20.55 -5.30
CA ASN A 712 -12.74 21.92 -5.46
C ASN A 712 -13.68 22.68 -6.39
N MET A 713 -14.09 23.89 -6.00
CA MET A 713 -14.99 24.71 -6.80
C MET A 713 -14.22 25.76 -7.59
N GLU A 714 -14.25 25.65 -8.92
CA GLU A 714 -13.63 26.63 -9.83
C GLU A 714 -14.48 27.89 -10.00
N THR A 715 -15.79 27.76 -9.86
CA THR A 715 -16.77 28.86 -9.94
C THR A 715 -17.63 28.88 -8.68
N ALA A 716 -18.25 30.02 -8.38
CA ALA A 716 -19.13 30.12 -7.23
C ALA A 716 -20.38 29.23 -7.41
N LEU A 717 -20.73 28.45 -6.39
CA LEU A 717 -21.88 27.56 -6.39
C LEU A 717 -23.01 28.17 -5.57
N GLY A 718 -24.06 28.65 -6.24
CA GLY A 718 -25.27 29.21 -5.61
C GLY A 718 -26.32 28.16 -5.21
N THR A 719 -26.04 26.88 -5.46
CA THR A 719 -26.95 25.74 -5.22
C THR A 719 -26.27 24.72 -4.31
N ARG A 720 -26.97 23.61 -4.01
CA ARG A 720 -26.37 22.48 -3.29
C ARG A 720 -25.57 21.61 -4.26
N LEU A 721 -24.53 20.96 -3.76
CA LEU A 721 -23.62 20.11 -4.52
C LEU A 721 -24.06 18.64 -4.41
N PRO A 722 -24.30 17.94 -5.52
CA PRO A 722 -24.54 16.49 -5.50
C PRO A 722 -23.34 15.70 -4.95
N LEU A 723 -23.58 14.66 -4.16
CA LEU A 723 -22.49 13.85 -3.60
C LEU A 723 -21.69 13.14 -4.69
N ASN A 724 -22.33 12.75 -5.80
CA ASN A 724 -21.62 12.18 -6.96
C ASN A 724 -20.72 13.16 -7.72
N GLU A 725 -20.61 14.41 -7.28
CA GLU A 725 -19.60 15.32 -7.81
C GLU A 725 -18.29 15.33 -7.03
N PHE A 726 -18.25 14.65 -5.87
CA PHE A 726 -17.03 14.51 -5.08
C PHE A 726 -16.13 13.43 -5.68
N TYR A 727 -14.85 13.74 -5.81
CA TYR A 727 -13.81 12.84 -6.31
C TYR A 727 -13.15 12.11 -5.14
N HIS A 728 -12.83 10.84 -5.29
CA HIS A 728 -12.04 10.11 -4.30
C HIS A 728 -10.67 10.81 -4.14
N MET A 729 -10.19 10.98 -2.91
CA MET A 729 -8.85 11.56 -2.70
C MET A 729 -7.80 10.65 -3.33
N GLY A 730 -6.86 11.25 -4.09
CA GLY A 730 -5.92 10.52 -4.93
C GLY A 730 -6.45 10.13 -6.32
N SER A 731 -7.67 10.53 -6.70
CA SER A 731 -8.22 10.34 -8.05
C SER A 731 -8.74 11.65 -8.66
N GLY A 732 -8.50 11.84 -9.96
CA GLY A 732 -9.07 12.95 -10.75
C GLY A 732 -10.37 12.57 -11.50
N THR A 733 -10.76 11.30 -11.48
CA THR A 733 -11.85 10.76 -12.32
C THR A 733 -12.90 9.99 -11.53
N LEU A 734 -12.50 9.28 -10.47
CA LEU A 734 -13.40 8.46 -9.67
C LEU A 734 -14.26 9.34 -8.78
N LYS A 735 -15.57 9.31 -9.03
CA LYS A 735 -16.57 10.04 -8.27
C LYS A 735 -17.24 9.15 -7.24
N TYR A 736 -17.74 9.75 -6.16
CA TYR A 736 -18.55 9.05 -5.17
C TYR A 736 -19.83 8.48 -5.81
N ALA A 737 -19.83 7.19 -6.09
CA ALA A 737 -20.93 6.47 -6.72
C ALA A 737 -21.12 5.11 -6.03
N PRO A 738 -21.76 5.07 -4.85
CA PRO A 738 -22.01 3.81 -4.16
C PRO A 738 -22.81 2.85 -5.07
N ALA A 739 -22.35 1.60 -5.14
CA ALA A 739 -22.85 0.59 -6.07
C ALA A 739 -24.32 0.19 -5.81
N GLU A 740 -24.80 0.35 -4.58
CA GLU A 740 -26.16 -0.02 -4.18
C GLU A 740 -26.84 1.11 -3.38
N SER A 741 -28.16 1.22 -3.53
CA SER A 741 -28.97 2.11 -2.72
C SER A 741 -28.95 1.67 -1.25
N ILE A 742 -28.94 2.62 -0.33
CA ILE A 742 -29.06 2.29 1.08
C ILE A 742 -30.50 1.84 1.41
N PRO A 743 -30.71 0.77 2.19
CA PRO A 743 -32.06 0.32 2.57
C PRO A 743 -32.68 1.20 3.68
N ALA A 744 -34.00 1.14 3.82
CA ALA A 744 -34.73 1.80 4.91
C ALA A 744 -34.28 1.24 6.28
N GLY A 745 -34.13 2.12 7.27
CA GLY A 745 -33.66 1.81 8.62
C GLY A 745 -32.13 1.79 8.78
N ALA A 746 -31.37 2.07 7.71
CA ALA A 746 -29.91 2.14 7.79
C ALA A 746 -29.43 3.49 8.34
N THR A 747 -28.28 3.48 9.01
CA THR A 747 -27.60 4.70 9.48
C THR A 747 -26.28 4.86 8.73
N LYS A 748 -25.95 6.08 8.30
CA LYS A 748 -24.62 6.45 7.75
C LYS A 748 -24.01 7.57 8.56
N GLU A 749 -22.70 7.49 8.73
CA GLU A 749 -21.90 8.55 9.33
C GLU A 749 -21.26 9.38 8.23
N TYR A 750 -21.33 10.70 8.37
CA TYR A 750 -20.66 11.64 7.48
C TYR A 750 -19.81 12.60 8.28
N LEU A 751 -18.64 12.93 7.72
CA LEU A 751 -17.82 14.05 8.14
C LEU A 751 -17.59 14.95 6.93
N PHE A 752 -18.01 16.22 7.03
CA PHE A 752 -17.76 17.24 6.02
C PHE A 752 -16.82 18.32 6.55
N ILE A 753 -15.83 18.71 5.75
CA ILE A 753 -14.92 19.82 6.02
C ILE A 753 -15.12 20.84 4.89
N PHE A 754 -15.52 22.05 5.25
CA PHE A 754 -15.60 23.18 4.32
C PHE A 754 -14.37 24.04 4.50
N ASP A 755 -13.59 24.17 3.44
CA ASP A 755 -12.37 24.94 3.38
C ASP A 755 -12.51 26.12 2.39
N PHE A 756 -12.54 27.32 2.95
CA PHE A 756 -12.56 28.62 2.30
C PHE A 756 -11.19 29.29 2.26
N SER A 757 -10.12 28.62 2.70
CA SER A 757 -8.77 29.18 2.84
C SER A 757 -8.23 29.76 1.52
N LYS A 758 -8.55 29.12 0.39
CA LYS A 758 -8.19 29.55 -0.97
C LYS A 758 -9.18 30.55 -1.60
N THR A 759 -10.22 30.94 -0.88
CA THR A 759 -11.19 31.93 -1.36
C THR A 759 -10.71 33.34 -1.05
N ALA A 760 -10.78 34.24 -2.04
CA ALA A 760 -10.47 35.66 -1.85
C ALA A 760 -11.49 36.36 -0.92
N GLY A 761 -12.69 35.77 -0.80
CA GLY A 761 -13.87 36.36 -0.18
C GLY A 761 -14.28 35.78 1.17
N GLY A 762 -14.06 34.49 1.42
CA GLY A 762 -14.75 33.74 2.46
C GLY A 762 -16.28 33.73 2.28
N ILE A 763 -16.99 33.33 3.33
CA ILE A 763 -18.45 33.53 3.46
C ILE A 763 -18.73 34.68 4.45
N ALA A 764 -19.91 35.28 4.38
CA ALA A 764 -20.29 36.37 5.27
C ALA A 764 -20.34 35.92 6.75
N ALA A 765 -20.34 36.87 7.68
CA ALA A 765 -20.63 36.57 9.08
C ALA A 765 -22.13 36.17 9.22
N GLY A 766 -22.41 35.16 10.04
CA GLY A 766 -23.77 34.62 10.18
C GLY A 766 -23.82 33.20 10.72
N THR A 767 -25.01 32.68 11.01
CA THR A 767 -25.21 31.28 11.43
C THR A 767 -25.62 30.42 10.23
N TYR A 768 -24.92 29.30 10.05
CA TYR A 768 -25.00 28.41 8.92
C TYR A 768 -25.27 26.99 9.38
N HIS A 769 -26.13 26.27 8.66
CA HIS A 769 -26.39 24.86 8.86
C HIS A 769 -25.82 24.05 7.71
N ILE A 770 -25.06 22.99 8.01
CA ILE A 770 -24.65 22.01 7.01
C ILE A 770 -25.85 21.11 6.77
N LYS A 771 -26.41 21.16 5.57
CA LYS A 771 -27.65 20.44 5.24
C LYS A 771 -27.41 19.45 4.12
N LEU A 772 -27.46 18.16 4.47
CA LEU A 772 -27.64 17.07 3.52
C LEU A 772 -29.14 16.97 3.22
N LEU A 773 -29.54 17.01 1.95
CA LEU A 773 -30.94 16.85 1.55
C LEU A 773 -31.09 15.75 0.49
N PRO A 774 -32.23 15.04 0.49
CA PRO A 774 -32.44 13.95 -0.43
C PRO A 774 -33.08 14.44 -1.73
N ALA A 775 -32.71 13.81 -2.85
CA ALA A 775 -33.53 13.85 -4.05
C ALA A 775 -34.80 12.99 -3.89
N HIS A 776 -34.78 11.87 -3.12
CA HIS A 776 -35.93 10.94 -2.98
C HIS A 776 -35.93 10.01 -1.71
N GLY A 777 -35.72 10.51 -0.49
CA GLY A 777 -35.90 9.66 0.71
C GLY A 777 -35.90 10.45 2.02
N THR A 778 -36.77 10.13 2.96
CA THR A 778 -36.83 10.85 4.25
C THR A 778 -35.77 10.32 5.25
N PHE A 779 -35.15 11.20 6.04
CA PHE A 779 -34.17 10.82 7.07
C PHE A 779 -34.43 11.57 8.40
N SER A 780 -33.82 11.08 9.49
CA SER A 780 -33.81 11.73 10.80
C SER A 780 -32.38 11.88 11.33
N GLY A 781 -32.14 12.94 12.10
CA GLY A 781 -30.82 13.29 12.65
C GLY A 781 -30.68 14.79 12.95
N THR A 782 -29.76 15.14 13.85
CA THR A 782 -29.47 16.54 14.19
C THR A 782 -28.45 17.11 13.22
N MET A 783 -28.77 18.23 12.56
CA MET A 783 -27.87 18.88 11.61
C MET A 783 -26.85 19.78 12.32
N PRO A 784 -25.56 19.78 11.90
CA PRO A 784 -24.56 20.68 12.47
C PRO A 784 -24.89 22.15 12.19
N THR A 785 -24.64 23.02 13.17
CA THR A 785 -24.82 24.47 13.06
C THR A 785 -23.52 25.21 13.41
N VAL A 786 -23.09 26.11 12.53
CA VAL A 786 -21.83 26.85 12.57
C VAL A 786 -22.10 28.35 12.45
N ALA A 787 -21.66 29.16 13.40
CA ALA A 787 -21.76 30.62 13.36
C ALA A 787 -20.40 31.27 13.05
N VAL A 788 -20.32 32.09 12.01
CA VAL A 788 -19.13 32.83 11.56
C VAL A 788 -19.14 34.24 12.16
N ALA A 789 -18.07 34.61 12.88
CA ALA A 789 -18.03 35.83 13.71
C ALA A 789 -17.59 37.13 13.00
N GLY A 790 -16.92 37.07 11.83
CA GLY A 790 -16.39 38.25 11.10
C GLY A 790 -15.35 37.89 10.02
N LYS A 791 -14.87 38.87 9.22
CA LYS A 791 -13.88 38.69 8.13
C LYS A 791 -12.62 39.55 8.31
N ASN A 792 -11.44 38.98 8.07
CA ASN A 792 -10.17 39.73 8.01
C ASN A 792 -10.06 40.54 6.70
N ALA A 793 -9.58 41.79 6.78
CA ALA A 793 -9.37 42.66 5.62
C ALA A 793 -7.90 42.99 5.43
N TYR A 794 -7.41 42.83 4.19
CA TYR A 794 -6.04 43.15 3.78
C TYR A 794 -6.05 44.21 2.67
N THR A 795 -5.06 45.10 2.65
CA THR A 795 -4.89 46.14 1.64
C THR A 795 -3.45 46.18 1.16
N LEU A 796 -3.21 46.21 -0.14
CA LEU A 796 -1.86 46.41 -0.72
C LEU A 796 -1.87 47.68 -1.58
N THR A 797 -0.97 48.60 -1.27
CA THR A 797 -0.78 49.82 -2.05
C THR A 797 0.63 49.82 -2.63
N ALA A 798 0.76 50.18 -3.91
CA ALA A 798 2.05 50.45 -4.54
C ALA A 798 2.03 51.87 -5.12
N SER A 799 3.17 52.57 -5.09
CA SER A 799 3.29 53.96 -5.55
C SER A 799 4.38 54.15 -6.59
N SER A 800 4.20 55.13 -7.48
CA SER A 800 5.08 55.37 -8.63
C SER A 800 6.43 56.02 -8.28
N GLY A 801 7.40 55.90 -9.19
CA GLY A 801 8.71 56.55 -9.10
C GLY A 801 9.59 56.39 -10.35
N THR A 802 10.80 56.96 -10.31
CA THR A 802 11.82 56.86 -11.37
C THR A 802 12.89 55.86 -10.95
N ASP A 803 13.05 54.78 -11.71
CA ASP A 803 13.91 53.62 -11.38
C ASP A 803 13.65 53.02 -9.98
N ARG A 804 12.56 53.41 -9.31
CA ARG A 804 12.19 53.04 -7.94
C ARG A 804 10.67 53.05 -7.75
N PHE A 805 10.18 52.23 -6.83
CA PHE A 805 8.79 52.22 -6.38
C PHE A 805 8.70 51.74 -4.91
N THR A 806 7.55 51.98 -4.27
CA THR A 806 7.30 51.58 -2.87
C THR A 806 6.07 50.69 -2.79
N VAL A 807 6.10 49.71 -1.90
CA VAL A 807 5.02 48.74 -1.64
C VAL A 807 4.68 48.73 -0.14
N SER A 808 3.38 48.74 0.19
CA SER A 808 2.88 48.70 1.57
C SER A 808 1.70 47.75 1.71
N LEU A 809 1.77 46.84 2.69
CA LEU A 809 0.68 45.90 3.05
C LEU A 809 0.06 46.28 4.40
N GLY A 810 -1.26 46.44 4.46
CA GLY A 810 -2.02 46.70 5.68
C GLY A 810 -3.02 45.58 5.98
N ARG A 811 -3.38 45.42 7.27
CA ARG A 811 -4.44 44.49 7.74
C ARG A 811 -5.37 45.11 8.77
N VAL A 812 -6.62 44.64 8.77
CA VAL A 812 -7.64 44.88 9.79
C VAL A 812 -8.29 43.53 10.12
N LEU A 813 -8.00 42.98 11.30
CA LEU A 813 -8.45 41.64 11.70
C LEU A 813 -9.82 41.69 12.38
N ALA A 814 -10.67 40.71 12.09
CA ALA A 814 -11.86 40.42 12.87
C ALA A 814 -11.48 39.73 14.20
N PRO A 815 -12.32 39.81 15.25
CA PRO A 815 -12.06 39.09 16.51
C PRO A 815 -11.99 37.57 16.29
N GLY A 816 -10.81 36.98 16.45
CA GLY A 816 -10.58 35.57 16.17
C GLY A 816 -9.12 35.23 15.85
N TYR A 817 -8.89 34.00 15.38
CA TYR A 817 -7.57 33.46 15.04
C TYR A 817 -7.39 33.44 13.51
N ASP A 818 -6.39 34.15 12.99
CA ASP A 818 -6.14 34.32 11.55
C ASP A 818 -5.16 33.27 11.00
N PHE A 819 -5.70 32.14 10.55
CA PHE A 819 -4.89 31.04 10.03
C PHE A 819 -4.06 31.39 8.79
N LYS A 820 -4.47 32.40 8.01
CA LYS A 820 -3.74 32.79 6.79
C LYS A 820 -2.35 33.35 7.10
N THR A 821 -2.17 33.97 8.26
CA THR A 821 -0.91 34.63 8.63
C THR A 821 -0.23 34.01 9.84
N ASP A 822 -0.86 33.06 10.55
CA ASP A 822 -0.29 32.47 11.75
C ASP A 822 0.97 31.65 11.47
N GLY A 823 2.08 32.03 12.11
CA GLY A 823 3.39 31.43 11.91
C GLY A 823 3.96 31.57 10.49
N LYS A 824 3.32 32.34 9.60
CA LYS A 824 3.73 32.53 8.20
C LYS A 824 4.50 33.83 8.01
N ILE A 825 5.43 33.82 7.05
CA ILE A 825 6.25 34.96 6.62
C ILE A 825 5.55 35.66 5.43
N SER A 826 5.68 36.99 5.31
CA SER A 826 5.16 37.72 4.15
C SER A 826 6.20 37.82 3.02
N ALA A 827 5.77 37.49 1.80
CA ALA A 827 6.57 37.59 0.60
C ALA A 827 5.82 38.36 -0.49
N PHE A 828 6.52 39.23 -1.20
CA PHE A 828 5.99 40.10 -2.23
C PHE A 828 6.56 39.67 -3.57
N GLU A 829 5.68 39.27 -4.48
CA GLU A 829 6.02 39.05 -5.89
C GLU A 829 5.81 40.35 -6.65
N PHE A 830 6.74 40.72 -7.53
CA PHE A 830 6.46 41.73 -8.55
C PHE A 830 7.03 41.37 -9.92
N CYS A 831 6.37 41.87 -10.96
CA CYS A 831 6.83 41.81 -12.35
C CYS A 831 6.64 43.15 -13.05
N LEU A 832 7.42 43.38 -14.11
CA LEU A 832 7.26 44.54 -15.00
C LEU A 832 6.35 44.17 -16.16
N VAL A 833 5.46 45.09 -16.52
CA VAL A 833 4.55 44.96 -17.64
C VAL A 833 4.68 46.18 -18.55
N ASN A 834 4.71 45.95 -19.85
CA ASN A 834 4.64 46.99 -20.88
C ASN A 834 3.57 46.57 -21.90
N ASP A 835 2.59 47.45 -22.16
CA ASP A 835 1.44 47.16 -23.03
C ASP A 835 0.79 45.78 -22.77
N GLU A 836 0.49 45.49 -21.50
CA GLU A 836 -0.13 44.25 -21.00
C GLU A 836 0.74 42.98 -21.07
N ALA A 837 1.95 43.03 -21.64
CA ALA A 837 2.87 41.90 -21.69
C ALA A 837 3.90 41.95 -20.54
N VAL A 838 4.14 40.80 -19.89
CA VAL A 838 5.21 40.66 -18.88
C VAL A 838 6.57 40.79 -19.56
N VAL A 839 7.39 41.70 -19.04
CA VAL A 839 8.75 41.95 -19.52
C VAL A 839 9.75 41.35 -18.52
N PRO A 840 10.50 40.31 -18.90
CA PRO A 840 11.52 39.74 -18.02
C PRO A 840 12.61 40.76 -17.68
N LEU A 841 13.04 40.75 -16.42
CA LEU A 841 14.21 41.50 -15.98
C LEU A 841 15.47 40.84 -16.56
N PRO A 842 16.32 41.58 -17.30
CA PRO A 842 17.50 40.99 -17.94
C PRO A 842 18.56 40.56 -16.92
N VAL A 843 19.36 39.55 -17.30
CA VAL A 843 20.55 39.13 -16.55
C VAL A 843 21.46 40.33 -16.30
N GLY A 844 21.88 40.51 -15.06
CA GLY A 844 22.67 41.67 -14.64
C GLY A 844 21.86 42.79 -13.97
N THR A 845 20.54 42.66 -13.89
CA THR A 845 19.72 43.63 -13.15
C THR A 845 20.02 43.54 -11.65
N LYS A 846 20.14 44.67 -10.98
CA LYS A 846 20.26 44.80 -9.53
C LYS A 846 18.95 45.29 -8.93
N ILE A 847 18.48 44.60 -7.90
CA ILE A 847 17.26 44.92 -7.17
C ILE A 847 17.67 45.24 -5.74
N ASN A 848 17.49 46.50 -5.33
CA ASN A 848 18.05 47.02 -4.07
C ASN A 848 19.56 46.73 -3.92
N GLY A 849 20.29 46.69 -5.05
CA GLY A 849 21.73 46.39 -5.09
C GLY A 849 22.09 44.90 -5.26
N ASN A 850 21.15 43.97 -5.15
CA ASN A 850 21.39 42.53 -5.33
C ASN A 850 21.24 42.11 -6.79
N LEU A 851 22.27 41.47 -7.35
CA LEU A 851 22.33 41.05 -8.75
C LEU A 851 21.47 39.80 -9.03
N ILE A 852 20.73 39.78 -10.13
CA ILE A 852 20.08 38.56 -10.64
C ILE A 852 20.92 37.90 -11.74
N PHE A 853 21.07 36.57 -11.66
CA PHE A 853 21.95 35.77 -12.54
C PHE A 853 21.22 35.09 -13.71
N ALA A 854 19.89 35.17 -13.74
CA ALA A 854 19.05 34.66 -14.80
C ALA A 854 18.03 35.74 -15.21
N ALA A 855 17.50 35.65 -16.43
CA ALA A 855 16.41 36.52 -16.84
C ALA A 855 15.13 36.07 -16.12
N LEU A 856 14.52 36.95 -15.33
CA LEU A 856 13.40 36.59 -14.46
C LEU A 856 12.12 37.35 -14.85
N PRO A 857 11.02 36.65 -15.18
CA PRO A 857 9.73 37.30 -15.44
C PRO A 857 9.06 37.87 -14.17
N TYR A 858 9.52 37.48 -12.98
CA TYR A 858 9.02 37.94 -11.68
C TYR A 858 10.12 37.82 -10.62
N VAL A 859 10.00 38.60 -9.54
CA VAL A 859 10.95 38.61 -8.43
C VAL A 859 10.19 38.59 -7.11
N PHE A 860 10.73 37.85 -6.14
CA PHE A 860 10.20 37.80 -4.78
C PHE A 860 11.09 38.58 -3.80
N ILE A 861 10.46 39.35 -2.91
CA ILE A 861 11.11 40.06 -1.81
C ILE A 861 10.36 39.73 -0.52
N THR A 862 11.09 39.46 0.56
CA THR A 862 10.53 39.19 1.88
C THR A 862 10.50 40.46 2.72
N ALA A 863 9.46 40.61 3.54
CA ALA A 863 9.40 41.66 4.57
C ALA A 863 8.49 41.23 5.71
N ALA A 864 8.54 41.93 6.85
CA ALA A 864 7.58 41.67 7.92
C ALA A 864 6.19 42.19 7.53
N PHE A 865 5.17 41.59 8.13
CA PHE A 865 3.78 42.00 7.95
C PHE A 865 3.61 43.43 8.50
N GLU A 866 3.21 44.40 7.66
CA GLU A 866 3.10 45.86 7.92
C GLU A 866 4.29 46.75 7.50
N ASP A 867 5.37 46.19 6.92
CA ASP A 867 6.51 47.00 6.47
C ASP A 867 6.25 47.74 5.14
N ASN A 868 6.79 48.97 5.03
CA ASN A 868 6.90 49.71 3.77
C ASN A 868 8.22 49.34 3.07
N ILE A 869 8.13 48.66 1.94
CA ILE A 869 9.30 48.21 1.17
C ILE A 869 9.61 49.22 0.07
N ASN A 870 10.83 49.74 0.07
CA ASN A 870 11.35 50.52 -1.06
C ASN A 870 12.14 49.62 -1.99
N ILE A 871 11.83 49.65 -3.29
CA ILE A 871 12.46 48.83 -4.31
C ILE A 871 13.09 49.75 -5.36
N SER A 872 14.38 49.55 -5.65
CA SER A 872 15.11 50.20 -6.74
C SER A 872 15.59 49.20 -7.78
N LEU A 873 15.51 49.56 -9.05
CA LEU A 873 15.97 48.78 -10.19
C LEU A 873 17.18 49.46 -10.82
N ASP A 874 18.29 48.73 -10.97
CA ASP A 874 19.52 49.22 -11.61
C ASP A 874 19.96 48.21 -12.68
N MET A 875 20.06 48.66 -13.93
CA MET A 875 20.41 47.82 -15.09
C MET A 875 21.79 48.16 -15.68
N SER A 876 22.65 48.85 -14.93
CA SER A 876 23.99 49.25 -15.38
C SER A 876 24.91 48.09 -15.77
N ASP A 877 24.71 46.90 -15.18
CA ASP A 877 25.49 45.68 -15.43
C ASP A 877 24.84 44.75 -16.48
N CYS A 878 23.69 45.13 -17.03
CA CYS A 878 23.01 44.33 -18.05
C CYS A 878 23.74 44.44 -19.39
N ALA A 879 24.08 43.30 -20.00
CA ALA A 879 24.62 43.27 -21.36
C ALA A 879 23.64 43.86 -22.40
N VAL A 880 22.34 43.67 -22.17
CA VAL A 880 21.24 44.25 -22.94
C VAL A 880 20.17 44.76 -21.97
N PRO A 881 20.23 46.03 -21.52
CA PRO A 881 19.24 46.59 -20.60
C PRO A 881 17.89 46.85 -21.29
N LEU A 882 16.83 46.99 -20.50
CA LEU A 882 15.53 47.40 -21.04
C LEU A 882 15.59 48.84 -21.60
N PRO A 883 14.83 49.15 -22.66
CA PRO A 883 14.74 50.51 -23.17
C PRO A 883 14.20 51.50 -22.11
N PRO A 884 14.64 52.77 -22.10
CA PRO A 884 14.04 53.77 -21.25
C PRO A 884 12.57 53.99 -21.66
N GLY A 885 11.68 54.10 -20.68
CA GLY A 885 10.24 54.15 -20.93
C GLY A 885 9.40 53.98 -19.66
N ASN A 886 8.08 54.06 -19.81
CA ASN A 886 7.15 53.82 -18.71
C ASN A 886 6.75 52.34 -18.68
N TYR A 887 6.75 51.77 -17.49
CA TYR A 887 6.35 50.39 -17.23
C TYR A 887 5.38 50.38 -16.06
N THR A 888 4.48 49.39 -16.01
CA THR A 888 3.65 49.16 -14.83
C THR A 888 4.19 47.96 -14.07
N VAL A 889 4.48 48.14 -12.79
CA VAL A 889 4.81 47.07 -11.86
C VAL A 889 3.52 46.48 -11.32
N GLN A 890 3.34 45.17 -11.47
CA GLN A 890 2.29 44.42 -10.79
C GLN A 890 2.89 43.78 -9.53
N VAL A 891 2.19 43.88 -8.39
CA VAL A 891 2.64 43.37 -7.10
C VAL A 891 1.59 42.45 -6.48
N LYS A 892 2.01 41.33 -5.90
CA LYS A 892 1.17 40.43 -5.10
C LYS A 892 1.84 40.15 -3.76
N ALA A 893 1.06 40.13 -2.69
CA ALA A 893 1.52 39.76 -1.35
C ALA A 893 1.04 38.35 -0.98
N TYR A 894 1.94 37.55 -0.43
CA TYR A 894 1.74 36.17 0.02
C TYR A 894 2.07 36.04 1.50
N ALA A 895 1.30 35.24 2.24
CA ALA A 895 1.71 34.68 3.53
C ALA A 895 2.12 33.21 3.33
N CYS A 896 3.40 32.89 3.47
CA CYS A 896 3.96 31.57 3.20
C CYS A 896 4.86 31.06 4.34
N SER A 897 5.02 29.74 4.45
CA SER A 897 5.98 29.14 5.39
C SER A 897 7.40 29.16 4.85
N ASN A 898 7.54 29.10 3.52
CA ASN A 898 8.81 29.11 2.82
C ASN A 898 8.83 30.28 1.82
N VAL A 899 9.79 31.17 2.00
CA VAL A 899 9.97 32.37 1.17
C VAL A 899 10.55 32.07 -0.22
N MET A 900 11.10 30.87 -0.44
CA MET A 900 11.57 30.41 -1.75
C MET A 900 10.41 29.96 -2.65
N TYR A 901 9.25 29.62 -2.05
CA TYR A 901 8.03 29.23 -2.77
C TYR A 901 6.81 30.04 -2.31
N PRO A 902 6.80 31.39 -2.44
CA PRO A 902 5.71 32.22 -1.90
C PRO A 902 4.34 31.87 -2.44
N ARG A 903 4.29 31.39 -3.69
CA ARG A 903 3.06 31.00 -4.38
C ARG A 903 2.36 29.78 -3.77
N ASN A 904 3.07 28.99 -2.97
CA ASN A 904 2.50 27.88 -2.21
C ASN A 904 1.79 28.38 -0.93
N GLY A 905 2.01 29.66 -0.56
CA GLY A 905 1.32 30.35 0.54
C GLY A 905 0.02 31.05 0.12
N TYR A 906 -0.61 31.74 1.07
CA TYR A 906 -1.87 32.43 0.87
C TYR A 906 -1.67 33.78 0.18
N VAL A 907 -2.34 33.99 -0.96
CA VAL A 907 -2.43 35.34 -1.55
C VAL A 907 -3.26 36.23 -0.63
N LEU A 908 -2.67 37.31 -0.14
CA LEU A 908 -3.31 38.27 0.75
C LEU A 908 -3.98 39.40 -0.03
N HIS A 909 -3.29 39.97 -1.02
CA HIS A 909 -3.79 41.06 -1.87
C HIS A 909 -2.88 41.31 -3.10
N SER A 910 -3.36 42.07 -4.08
CA SER A 910 -2.59 42.53 -5.25
C SER A 910 -2.72 44.05 -5.47
N GLY A 911 -1.73 44.65 -6.13
CA GLY A 911 -1.68 46.09 -6.41
C GLY A 911 -0.78 46.42 -7.59
N THR A 912 -0.80 47.66 -8.07
CA THR A 912 0.02 48.10 -9.21
C THR A 912 0.62 49.48 -8.95
N ALA A 913 1.75 49.76 -9.59
CA ALA A 913 2.40 51.08 -9.60
C ALA A 913 3.12 51.33 -10.91
N ASP A 914 3.18 52.58 -11.36
CA ASP A 914 3.94 52.94 -12.56
C ASP A 914 5.40 53.27 -12.22
N VAL A 915 6.34 52.74 -12.98
CA VAL A 915 7.77 53.03 -12.87
C VAL A 915 8.30 53.54 -14.22
N ALA A 916 8.99 54.68 -14.19
CA ALA A 916 9.69 55.21 -15.35
C ALA A 916 11.15 54.75 -15.29
N LEU A 917 11.60 53.99 -16.29
CA LEU A 917 13.00 53.54 -16.41
C LEU A 917 13.84 54.57 -17.18
N THR A 918 15.02 54.89 -16.66
CA THR A 918 16.00 55.78 -17.32
C THR A 918 17.10 55.00 -18.05
N ALA A 919 17.89 55.70 -18.87
CA ALA A 919 19.00 55.07 -19.59
C ALA A 919 20.11 54.65 -18.61
N PRO A 920 20.60 53.39 -18.64
CA PRO A 920 21.61 52.91 -17.70
C PRO A 920 22.98 53.53 -17.95
N ILE A 921 23.70 53.82 -16.87
CA ILE A 921 25.08 54.34 -16.91
C ILE A 921 26.06 53.15 -16.91
N GLN A 922 26.88 53.00 -17.96
CA GLN A 922 27.83 51.87 -18.10
C GLN A 922 29.22 52.16 -17.48
N TYR A 923 29.83 51.14 -16.86
CA TYR A 923 31.16 51.22 -16.24
C TYR A 923 32.08 50.09 -16.73
N ALA A 924 33.36 50.38 -17.01
CA ALA A 924 34.36 49.35 -17.37
C ALA A 924 35.79 49.81 -17.03
N ILE A 925 36.70 48.88 -16.69
CA ILE A 925 38.13 49.15 -16.51
C ILE A 925 39.00 48.07 -17.16
N LYS A 926 40.05 48.50 -17.84
CA LYS A 926 41.10 47.63 -18.40
C LYS A 926 42.45 48.16 -17.95
N ALA A 927 43.27 47.30 -17.34
CA ALA A 927 44.63 47.64 -16.90
C ALA A 927 45.64 46.63 -17.46
N SER A 928 46.82 47.08 -17.90
CA SER A 928 47.91 46.21 -18.39
C SER A 928 49.29 46.78 -18.09
N ALA A 929 50.23 45.94 -17.67
CA ALA A 929 51.65 46.28 -17.50
C ALA A 929 52.52 45.47 -18.49
N GLU A 930 53.51 46.13 -19.09
CA GLU A 930 54.44 45.52 -20.04
C GLU A 930 55.44 44.58 -19.36
N THR A 931 56.06 45.04 -18.26
CA THR A 931 57.04 44.26 -17.50
C THR A 931 56.35 43.55 -16.33
N ARG A 932 56.46 42.22 -16.27
CA ARG A 932 55.81 41.38 -15.24
C ARG A 932 56.78 40.60 -14.36
N VAL A 933 58.09 40.78 -14.55
CA VAL A 933 59.14 40.09 -13.80
C VAL A 933 60.19 41.11 -13.40
N PHE A 934 60.49 41.19 -12.12
CA PHE A 934 61.41 42.15 -11.52
C PHE A 934 62.40 41.45 -10.58
N ASP A 935 63.62 41.95 -10.45
CA ASP A 935 64.58 41.44 -9.48
C ASP A 935 64.30 42.02 -8.08
N GLN A 936 64.55 41.25 -7.02
CA GLN A 936 64.44 41.74 -5.64
C GLN A 936 65.43 42.89 -5.39
N THR A 937 64.94 44.03 -4.89
CA THR A 937 65.79 45.17 -4.51
C THR A 937 65.46 45.70 -3.10
N SER A 938 66.38 46.48 -2.52
CA SER A 938 66.17 47.19 -1.26
C SER A 938 65.39 48.50 -1.41
N SER A 939 65.01 48.88 -2.64
CA SER A 939 64.19 50.06 -2.96
C SER A 939 62.80 49.63 -3.44
N PRO A 940 61.78 50.50 -3.37
CA PRO A 940 60.48 50.22 -3.98
C PRO A 940 60.62 49.98 -5.49
N ILE A 941 59.86 49.02 -6.03
CA ILE A 941 59.85 48.69 -7.46
C ILE A 941 58.65 49.42 -8.09
N PRO A 942 58.87 50.44 -8.95
CA PRO A 942 57.80 51.10 -9.68
C PRO A 942 57.35 50.21 -10.86
N VAL A 943 56.04 50.04 -11.00
CA VAL A 943 55.42 49.31 -12.11
C VAL A 943 54.44 50.22 -12.83
N GLU A 944 54.67 50.38 -14.14
CA GLU A 944 53.83 51.18 -15.01
C GLU A 944 52.64 50.37 -15.54
N PHE A 945 51.44 50.96 -15.46
CA PHE A 945 50.19 50.40 -15.91
C PHE A 945 49.51 51.31 -16.92
N ASN A 946 49.20 50.77 -18.10
CA ASN A 946 48.23 51.36 -19.02
C ASN A 946 46.81 51.05 -18.53
N ILE A 947 46.01 52.08 -18.24
CA ILE A 947 44.65 51.99 -17.70
C ILE A 947 43.67 52.72 -18.63
N GLN A 948 42.58 52.03 -18.99
CA GLN A 948 41.45 52.57 -19.74
C GLN A 948 40.16 52.38 -18.93
N THR A 949 39.31 53.40 -18.85
CA THR A 949 38.06 53.37 -18.09
C THR A 949 36.87 53.86 -18.93
N LEU A 950 35.69 53.35 -18.60
CA LEU A 950 34.37 53.83 -19.04
C LEU A 950 33.57 54.13 -17.76
N GLY A 951 32.98 55.33 -17.63
CA GLY A 951 32.32 55.78 -16.39
C GLY A 951 33.25 56.59 -15.46
N ALA A 952 32.78 56.94 -14.25
CA ALA A 952 33.46 57.89 -13.34
C ALA A 952 34.90 57.47 -12.95
N GLU A 953 35.85 58.39 -13.03
CA GLU A 953 37.31 58.14 -13.07
C GLU A 953 37.98 58.00 -11.69
N ARG A 954 37.38 57.27 -10.74
CA ARG A 954 38.01 56.98 -9.44
C ARG A 954 38.52 55.56 -9.38
N VAL A 955 39.83 55.36 -9.57
CA VAL A 955 40.45 54.03 -9.46
C VAL A 955 41.15 53.87 -8.11
N LYS A 956 40.88 52.76 -7.43
CA LYS A 956 41.60 52.32 -6.23
C LYS A 956 42.39 51.05 -6.53
N VAL A 957 43.48 50.81 -5.82
CA VAL A 957 44.31 49.62 -6.00
C VAL A 957 44.62 48.90 -4.69
N THR A 958 44.61 47.57 -4.75
CA THR A 958 45.10 46.69 -3.69
C THR A 958 46.25 45.83 -4.19
N LEU A 959 47.37 45.79 -3.46
CA LEU A 959 48.49 44.88 -3.73
C LEU A 959 48.33 43.59 -2.92
N GLN A 960 48.48 42.46 -3.60
CA GLN A 960 48.35 41.13 -3.01
C GLN A 960 49.62 40.31 -3.25
N ARG A 961 49.90 39.36 -2.35
CA ARG A 961 50.96 38.34 -2.49
C ARG A 961 50.36 36.95 -2.51
N LYS A 962 50.87 36.08 -3.40
CA LYS A 962 50.44 34.69 -3.51
C LYS A 962 51.06 33.81 -2.43
N TYR A 963 50.24 33.02 -1.75
CA TYR A 963 50.62 31.95 -0.81
C TYR A 963 49.88 30.67 -1.21
N GLY A 964 50.59 29.67 -1.74
CA GLY A 964 49.95 28.47 -2.30
C GLY A 964 49.01 28.81 -3.47
N MET A 965 47.74 28.44 -3.36
CA MET A 965 46.70 28.75 -4.35
C MET A 965 45.98 30.10 -4.12
N VAL A 966 46.24 30.79 -3.00
CA VAL A 966 45.48 31.97 -2.56
C VAL A 966 46.33 33.25 -2.68
N TYR A 967 45.69 34.39 -2.96
CA TYR A 967 46.29 35.72 -2.86
C TYR A 967 45.83 36.40 -1.56
N ALA A 968 46.78 36.88 -0.75
CA ALA A 968 46.50 37.64 0.46
C ALA A 968 46.83 39.12 0.26
N ASN A 969 45.95 40.00 0.75
CA ASN A 969 46.18 41.45 0.76
C ASN A 969 47.42 41.79 1.58
N ILE A 970 48.26 42.69 1.06
CA ILE A 970 49.38 43.23 1.79
C ILE A 970 48.88 44.34 2.72
N GLN A 971 49.22 44.23 4.00
CA GLN A 971 48.92 45.23 5.01
C GLN A 971 49.44 46.61 4.57
N ASP A 972 48.63 47.65 4.73
CA ASP A 972 48.89 49.03 4.29
C ASP A 972 48.97 49.25 2.76
N GLN A 973 48.59 48.26 1.94
CA GLN A 973 48.50 48.39 0.48
C GLN A 973 47.11 48.02 -0.05
N VAL A 974 46.06 48.28 0.74
CA VAL A 974 44.66 48.01 0.39
C VAL A 974 43.97 49.31 0.00
N ASN A 975 43.19 49.28 -1.08
CA ASN A 975 42.32 50.37 -1.56
C ASN A 975 43.00 51.75 -1.67
N GLN A 976 44.26 51.77 -2.08
CA GLN A 976 45.02 52.99 -2.28
C GLN A 976 44.51 53.75 -3.50
N PRO A 977 44.37 55.08 -3.46
CA PRO A 977 43.95 55.86 -4.62
C PRO A 977 45.01 55.78 -5.73
N VAL A 978 44.57 55.61 -6.96
CA VAL A 978 45.43 55.58 -8.15
C VAL A 978 45.34 56.91 -8.87
N THR A 979 46.48 57.57 -9.06
CA THR A 979 46.58 58.73 -9.95
C THR A 979 46.89 58.24 -11.36
N ILE A 980 46.05 58.59 -12.32
CA ILE A 980 46.21 58.24 -13.74
C ILE A 980 46.57 59.53 -14.48
N THR A 981 47.64 59.51 -15.27
CA THR A 981 48.07 60.63 -16.12
C THR A 981 48.32 60.11 -17.52
N ASP A 982 47.62 60.67 -18.52
CA ASP A 982 47.66 60.21 -19.92
C ASP A 982 47.40 58.70 -20.10
N GLY A 983 46.48 58.14 -19.30
CA GLY A 983 46.15 56.72 -19.32
C GLY A 983 47.18 55.81 -18.64
N ILE A 984 48.18 56.38 -17.96
CA ILE A 984 49.25 55.64 -17.30
C ILE A 984 49.20 55.87 -15.77
N ALA A 985 49.39 54.80 -15.00
CA ALA A 985 49.59 54.87 -13.56
C ALA A 985 50.86 54.13 -13.15
N ILE A 986 51.64 54.72 -12.24
CA ILE A 986 52.82 54.08 -11.65
C ILE A 986 52.46 53.59 -10.25
N LEU A 987 52.46 52.26 -10.08
CA LEU A 987 52.15 51.59 -8.83
C LEU A 987 53.41 50.96 -8.25
N ASN A 988 53.64 51.15 -6.95
CA ASN A 988 54.88 50.71 -6.32
C ASN A 988 54.68 49.41 -5.53
N ILE A 989 55.56 48.44 -5.73
CA ILE A 989 55.78 47.38 -4.74
C ILE A 989 56.75 47.96 -3.69
N PRO A 990 56.40 48.01 -2.40
CA PRO A 990 57.27 48.66 -1.41
C PRO A 990 58.60 47.90 -1.20
N ALA A 991 59.58 48.56 -0.57
CA ALA A 991 60.86 47.94 -0.22
C ALA A 991 60.69 46.85 0.86
N GLY A 992 61.55 45.82 0.82
CA GLY A 992 61.62 44.80 1.89
C GLY A 992 60.76 43.55 1.67
N TYR A 993 60.02 43.45 0.57
CA TYR A 993 59.24 42.26 0.23
C TYR A 993 60.10 41.18 -0.46
N GLY A 994 59.89 39.92 -0.05
CA GLY A 994 60.66 38.77 -0.53
C GLY A 994 60.24 38.28 -1.92
N LYS A 995 61.03 37.37 -2.49
CA LYS A 995 60.73 36.68 -3.76
C LYS A 995 59.33 36.06 -3.75
N GLY A 996 58.63 36.10 -4.89
CA GLY A 996 57.28 35.54 -5.02
C GLY A 996 56.42 36.19 -6.09
N THR A 997 55.18 35.72 -6.21
CA THR A 997 54.17 36.30 -7.12
C THR A 997 53.30 37.31 -6.39
N TYR A 998 53.15 38.48 -6.99
CA TYR A 998 52.33 39.59 -6.52
C TYR A 998 51.28 39.94 -7.57
N ARG A 999 50.23 40.64 -7.19
CA ARG A 999 49.19 41.14 -8.10
C ARG A 999 48.63 42.46 -7.61
N PHE A 1000 48.47 43.42 -8.52
CA PHE A 1000 47.66 44.61 -8.28
C PHE A 1000 46.23 44.37 -8.75
N VAL A 1001 45.26 44.65 -7.89
CA VAL A 1001 43.82 44.61 -8.16
C VAL A 1001 43.30 46.04 -8.19
N LEU A 1002 42.86 46.51 -9.35
CA LEU A 1002 42.39 47.86 -9.61
C LEU A 1002 40.86 47.88 -9.71
N ASN A 1003 40.21 48.69 -8.88
CA ASN A 1003 38.76 48.84 -8.81
C ASN A 1003 38.36 50.25 -9.28
N LEU A 1004 37.51 50.34 -10.32
CA LEU A 1004 36.84 51.57 -10.74
C LEU A 1004 35.64 51.81 -9.83
N CYS A 1005 35.53 53.01 -9.27
CA CYS A 1005 34.49 53.39 -8.32
C CYS A 1005 33.61 54.52 -8.87
N ASP A 1006 32.34 54.56 -8.46
CA ASP A 1006 31.48 55.71 -8.67
C ASP A 1006 31.81 56.90 -7.75
N ASP A 1007 31.08 58.01 -7.88
CA ASP A 1007 31.27 59.23 -7.09
C ASP A 1007 31.08 59.02 -5.57
N ASN A 1008 30.27 58.01 -5.19
CA ASN A 1008 30.04 57.60 -3.81
C ASN A 1008 31.12 56.64 -3.28
N GLY A 1009 32.09 56.26 -4.12
CA GLY A 1009 33.19 55.37 -3.77
C GLY A 1009 32.84 53.88 -3.82
N THR A 1010 31.71 53.52 -4.44
CA THR A 1010 31.27 52.12 -4.63
C THR A 1010 31.95 51.51 -5.84
N GLU A 1011 32.51 50.31 -5.71
CA GLU A 1011 33.19 49.61 -6.80
C GLU A 1011 32.20 49.18 -7.90
N LYS A 1012 32.52 49.50 -9.15
CA LYS A 1012 31.67 49.27 -10.35
C LYS A 1012 32.33 48.36 -11.38
N ALA A 1013 33.67 48.31 -11.46
CA ALA A 1013 34.39 47.39 -12.34
C ALA A 1013 35.79 47.08 -11.76
N GLN A 1014 36.38 45.93 -12.13
CA GLN A 1014 37.69 45.49 -11.62
C GLN A 1014 38.60 44.98 -12.74
N ALA A 1015 39.91 45.23 -12.61
CA ALA A 1015 40.98 44.61 -13.40
C ALA A 1015 42.13 44.16 -12.49
N ALA A 1016 42.82 43.06 -12.83
CA ALA A 1016 43.92 42.57 -12.02
C ALA A 1016 45.13 42.13 -12.85
N GLN A 1017 46.34 42.42 -12.36
CA GLN A 1017 47.59 42.14 -13.08
C GLN A 1017 48.66 41.54 -12.16
N SER A 1018 49.15 40.36 -12.53
CA SER A 1018 50.16 39.60 -11.77
C SER A 1018 51.59 39.92 -12.23
N MET A 1019 52.52 39.87 -11.27
CA MET A 1019 53.94 40.12 -11.45
C MET A 1019 54.79 39.22 -10.53
N ILE A 1020 56.05 38.98 -10.91
CA ILE A 1020 56.96 38.06 -10.22
C ILE A 1020 58.19 38.84 -9.75
N ILE A 1021 58.54 38.68 -8.48
CA ILE A 1021 59.80 39.19 -7.92
C ILE A 1021 60.77 38.00 -7.78
N LYS A 1022 61.92 38.09 -8.46
CA LYS A 1022 62.95 37.06 -8.55
C LYS A 1022 64.04 37.14 -7.49
#